data_AF-A0A1U7DTB4-F1
#
_entry.id   AF-A0A1U7DTB4-F1
#
_cell.length_a   1.000
_cell.length_b   1.000
_cell.length_c   1.000
_cell.angle_alpha   90.00
_cell.angle_beta   90.00
_cell.angle_gamma   90.00
#
_symmetry.space_group_name_H-M   'P 1'
#
loop_
_entity.id
_entity.type
_entity.pdbx_description
1 polymer ?
#
loop_
_entity_poly.entity_id
_entity_poly.type
_entity_poly.pdbx_seq_one_letter_code
_entity_poly.pdbx_strand_id
1 'polypeptide(L)'
;MKIQLNYTTSLKYLFAFFTMALCASFLACKSVSTLELADLKLEYRTNPLGIDNTAPRFSWNLVDKNQTRGQKQTAYQILVASNLKHLDNNIGDVWDSGKISSNQSVNVKFNGNSLESAKQYFWKVRVWDVSNNVSNWSKVARFSMGLLHQDDWKAEWIYKKDQNKKDHNWYRKNFKLEENPQSAFIYVASFGYHEVYVNGQKVSNAVMNPVYSFVKKRLPYLTYDIKNHLKKGDNVIGIWHAAGWSRWGRVKAYYDAPFVFKAQADINLGNKNVVLNTDASWKCKKSYSAYVGRWDIKDFGGEIIDERLREDDWNTVGYNDSNWQNAVVFDNSKAKEVGIANINLGPKGAIVVPSTDANPPTSKITATLSAQMVEPQVKYKEVKPIGVQKDEEGNYVVDMGENYTGFFEMNLFNGKEGDTVTFKIADRKVVKSSWNQRSKYVFDKTGTGHFTNRFNLAGGRWVTIEGINYKPDLKDIKGYVITNNRKQISKFKSSSKLLNQIYQVNLNTYIANTIDGILVDCPHRERRGWGEVTVAAMYGDALPNFESGAYMAQYAQFMQDAQADDGKMRAVINGDDFEFLMWMANSPITIWETYRMLGDKKLLENHYPTLQKWMQWLYEHSDYDAGGGLKIGTRGSLEFPGLGDWCTPRGNFWTSSNSPESAHFNNCVYAFMLENALHIAEALNKQEDAEIYKKRLAVQRKATHANIYNSETGKYGLGHQVNQAFALISGVTPNSEKEKVYNNLIDQVLYKFPYYDTGSSGQALYTRYFTEYGERMDLIYELLKDKRHPSYGYFIEQGKTVWPERWSAIGNSQIHTCYTGIGGYFIKGFAGIRPDNDKQGMQHFMVKPAPVGDLTFVNTEYKSMYGKIISNWEKTSESATFHIEVPVNTSAKIYIPATKKEVVFEGESVAESSEGIVYIGTEKSDAVGNYIIYKVGSGVYDFKVSELPKVTYPDPIMESDNLATIGRMNASSMTIQSEKLPVFEAFRANDENQETHWKASSASNEWIEIEWFKPQTFNKVIVDEVGNNITNYTIQYLENGNWKTIASGSVCGANKNHDFTAITTSKCRLLISEAKTKPMISEIKIYNVE
;
A
#
# COMPACT_ATOMS: atom_id res chain seq x y z
N MET A 1 77.99 -13.03 -63.96
CA MET A 1 76.68 -13.68 -64.23
C MET A 1 75.87 -13.60 -62.94
N LYS A 2 75.00 -12.62 -62.74
CA LYS A 2 73.59 -12.50 -63.21
C LYS A 2 72.71 -13.71 -62.85
N ILE A 3 71.79 -13.45 -61.91
CA ILE A 3 70.43 -14.00 -61.76
C ILE A 3 70.34 -15.47 -61.32
N GLN A 4 70.18 -15.69 -60.01
CA GLN A 4 69.14 -16.54 -59.41
C GLN A 4 69.27 -16.54 -57.87
N LEU A 5 68.15 -16.75 -57.18
CA LEU A 5 67.98 -16.86 -55.72
C LEU A 5 67.78 -15.56 -54.91
N ASN A 6 66.83 -14.73 -55.34
CA ASN A 6 66.17 -13.72 -54.49
C ASN A 6 64.72 -14.12 -54.13
N TYR A 7 64.41 -15.42 -54.06
CA TYR A 7 63.06 -15.92 -53.78
C TYR A 7 62.86 -16.44 -52.34
N THR A 8 63.93 -16.73 -51.59
CA THR A 8 63.81 -17.35 -50.26
C THR A 8 63.67 -16.35 -49.12
N THR A 9 64.14 -15.12 -49.28
CA THR A 9 64.05 -14.08 -48.23
C THR A 9 62.70 -13.36 -48.25
N SER A 10 62.12 -13.07 -49.42
CA SER A 10 60.80 -12.42 -49.50
C SER A 10 59.66 -13.36 -49.07
N LEU A 11 59.77 -14.67 -49.34
CA LEU A 11 58.79 -15.66 -48.89
C LEU A 11 58.78 -15.81 -47.36
N LYS A 12 59.93 -15.71 -46.68
CA LYS A 12 60.00 -15.77 -45.21
C LYS A 12 59.36 -14.55 -44.54
N TYR A 13 59.55 -13.36 -45.09
CA TYR A 13 58.87 -12.16 -44.58
C TYR A 13 57.37 -12.17 -44.91
N LEU A 14 56.96 -12.67 -46.09
CA LEU A 14 55.54 -12.80 -46.43
C LEU A 14 54.85 -13.85 -45.54
N PHE A 15 55.51 -14.98 -45.25
CA PHE A 15 54.98 -16.03 -44.38
C PHE A 15 54.96 -15.59 -42.92
N ALA A 16 55.96 -14.84 -42.44
CA ALA A 16 55.98 -14.24 -41.10
C ALA A 16 54.92 -13.14 -40.94
N PHE A 17 54.67 -12.33 -41.99
CA PHE A 17 53.59 -11.34 -41.98
C PHE A 17 52.21 -12.01 -42.06
N PHE A 18 52.07 -13.12 -42.81
CA PHE A 18 50.83 -13.91 -42.85
C PHE A 18 50.59 -14.66 -41.54
N THR A 19 51.62 -15.19 -40.87
CA THR A 19 51.47 -15.84 -39.56
C THR A 19 51.25 -14.82 -38.43
N MET A 20 51.86 -13.63 -38.49
CA MET A 20 51.58 -12.56 -37.53
C MET A 20 50.19 -11.94 -37.76
N ALA A 21 49.71 -11.86 -39.00
CA ALA A 21 48.33 -11.47 -39.33
C ALA A 21 47.31 -12.58 -39.01
N LEU A 22 47.65 -13.87 -39.16
CA LEU A 22 46.82 -15.00 -38.69
C LEU A 22 46.75 -15.02 -37.16
N CYS A 23 47.87 -14.84 -36.46
CA CYS A 23 47.89 -14.77 -34.99
C CYS A 23 47.16 -13.52 -34.46
N ALA A 24 47.23 -12.38 -35.16
CA ALA A 24 46.43 -11.19 -34.83
C ALA A 24 44.93 -11.36 -35.13
N SER A 25 44.55 -12.21 -36.09
CA SER A 25 43.14 -12.54 -36.37
C SER A 25 42.57 -13.65 -35.48
N PHE A 26 43.41 -14.49 -34.87
CA PHE A 26 43.00 -15.44 -33.82
C PHE A 26 42.98 -14.85 -32.40
N LEU A 27 43.50 -13.62 -32.19
CA LEU A 27 43.41 -12.88 -30.92
C LEU A 27 42.22 -11.92 -30.84
N ALA A 28 41.43 -11.76 -31.91
CA ALA A 28 40.15 -11.06 -31.86
C ALA A 28 39.02 -11.98 -31.36
N CYS A 29 39.25 -12.67 -30.24
CA CYS A 29 38.15 -13.28 -29.52
C CYS A 29 37.33 -12.12 -28.93
N LYS A 30 36.26 -11.70 -29.64
CA LYS A 30 35.34 -10.66 -29.11
C LYS A 30 34.90 -11.12 -27.73
N SER A 31 35.36 -10.44 -26.69
CA SER A 31 34.96 -10.71 -25.32
C SER A 31 33.43 -10.62 -25.25
N VAL A 32 32.80 -11.69 -24.78
CA VAL A 32 31.36 -11.69 -24.49
C VAL A 32 31.18 -10.98 -23.15
N SER A 33 30.19 -10.10 -23.06
CA SER A 33 29.87 -9.44 -21.79
C SER A 33 29.46 -10.47 -20.75
N THR A 34 29.91 -10.29 -19.51
CA THR A 34 29.51 -11.13 -18.37
C THR A 34 28.14 -10.75 -17.81
N LEU A 35 27.48 -9.71 -18.36
CA LEU A 35 26.15 -9.30 -17.95
C LEU A 35 25.10 -10.38 -18.22
N GLU A 36 24.32 -10.70 -17.19
CA GLU A 36 23.15 -11.57 -17.28
C GLU A 36 21.86 -10.75 -17.23
N LEU A 37 20.90 -11.11 -18.08
CA LEU A 37 19.57 -10.50 -18.09
C LEU A 37 18.61 -11.32 -17.24
N ALA A 38 17.97 -10.65 -16.28
CA ALA A 38 17.06 -11.25 -15.32
C ALA A 38 15.74 -10.48 -15.23
N ASP A 39 14.75 -11.09 -14.57
CA ASP A 39 13.45 -10.48 -14.26
C ASP A 39 12.77 -9.81 -15.46
N LEU A 40 12.70 -10.53 -16.58
CA LEU A 40 12.04 -10.05 -17.79
C LEU A 40 10.55 -9.78 -17.52
N LYS A 41 10.13 -8.56 -17.80
CA LYS A 41 8.76 -8.09 -17.58
C LYS A 41 8.20 -7.45 -18.83
N LEU A 42 6.89 -7.61 -19.02
CA LEU A 42 6.10 -6.92 -20.01
C LEU A 42 4.88 -6.30 -19.31
N GLU A 43 4.70 -4.98 -19.44
CA GLU A 43 3.71 -4.23 -18.67
C GLU A 43 3.77 -4.55 -17.16
N TYR A 44 4.99 -4.50 -16.59
CA TYR A 44 5.32 -4.84 -15.20
C TYR A 44 5.17 -6.30 -14.77
N ARG A 45 4.67 -7.18 -15.64
CA ARG A 45 4.36 -8.58 -15.30
C ARG A 45 5.29 -9.57 -15.95
N THR A 46 5.53 -10.69 -15.27
CA THR A 46 6.22 -11.84 -15.85
C THR A 46 5.24 -12.66 -16.68
N ASN A 47 5.56 -12.86 -17.96
CA ASN A 47 4.79 -13.66 -18.91
C ASN A 47 3.27 -13.41 -18.88
N PRO A 48 2.80 -12.16 -19.03
CA PRO A 48 1.38 -11.85 -18.89
C PRO A 48 0.54 -12.53 -19.98
N LEU A 49 -0.67 -12.94 -19.60
CA LEU A 49 -1.65 -13.52 -20.51
C LEU A 49 -2.73 -12.51 -20.85
N GLY A 50 -3.07 -12.42 -22.13
CA GLY A 50 -4.21 -11.69 -22.64
C GLY A 50 -4.13 -10.18 -22.42
N ILE A 51 -3.01 -9.54 -22.74
CA ILE A 51 -2.88 -8.09 -22.64
C ILE A 51 -3.59 -7.39 -23.82
N ASP A 52 -4.14 -6.20 -23.57
CA ASP A 52 -4.79 -5.39 -24.64
C ASP A 52 -3.88 -4.27 -25.19
N ASN A 53 -2.77 -3.96 -24.52
CA ASN A 53 -1.87 -2.92 -25.00
C ASN A 53 -1.12 -3.41 -26.24
N THR A 54 -1.49 -2.91 -27.43
CA THR A 54 -0.88 -3.26 -28.72
C THR A 54 0.51 -2.65 -28.93
N ALA A 55 0.93 -1.74 -28.06
CA ALA A 55 2.31 -1.27 -27.95
C ALA A 55 2.86 -1.60 -26.55
N PRO A 56 3.02 -2.90 -26.22
CA PRO A 56 3.44 -3.31 -24.88
C PRO A 56 4.86 -2.83 -24.57
N ARG A 57 5.17 -2.71 -23.28
CA ARG A 57 6.46 -2.19 -22.81
C ARG A 57 7.27 -3.27 -22.11
N PHE A 58 8.49 -3.48 -22.59
CA PHE A 58 9.44 -4.47 -22.11
C PHE A 58 10.35 -3.87 -21.03
N SER A 59 10.68 -4.66 -20.00
CA SER A 59 11.67 -4.30 -18.99
C SER A 59 12.55 -5.50 -18.66
N TRP A 60 13.80 -5.24 -18.31
CA TRP A 60 14.77 -6.26 -17.89
C TRP A 60 15.77 -5.70 -16.89
N ASN A 61 16.15 -6.54 -15.92
CA ASN A 61 17.22 -6.24 -14.98
C ASN A 61 18.55 -6.77 -15.51
N LEU A 62 19.62 -6.09 -15.12
CA LEU A 62 21.00 -6.45 -15.46
C LEU A 62 21.71 -6.90 -14.20
N VAL A 63 22.37 -8.05 -14.28
CA VAL A 63 23.15 -8.63 -13.18
C VAL A 63 24.58 -8.78 -13.63
N ASP A 64 25.50 -8.17 -12.89
CA ASP A 64 26.94 -8.38 -13.07
C ASP A 64 27.48 -9.22 -11.90
N LYS A 65 27.86 -10.46 -12.18
CA LYS A 65 28.45 -11.37 -11.18
C LYS A 65 29.78 -10.88 -10.65
N ASN A 66 30.52 -10.10 -11.44
CA ASN A 66 31.80 -9.53 -11.03
C ASN A 66 31.64 -8.24 -10.23
N GLN A 67 30.42 -7.71 -10.11
CA GLN A 67 30.10 -6.46 -9.40
C GLN A 67 30.98 -5.27 -9.87
N THR A 68 31.25 -5.20 -11.17
CA THR A 68 32.13 -4.17 -11.76
C THR A 68 31.54 -2.78 -11.51
N ARG A 69 32.35 -1.88 -10.94
CA ARG A 69 31.91 -0.51 -10.67
C ARG A 69 31.59 0.25 -11.94
N GLY A 70 30.50 1.00 -11.93
CA GLY A 70 30.05 1.81 -13.06
C GLY A 70 29.54 1.00 -14.26
N GLN A 71 29.35 -0.32 -14.12
CA GLN A 71 28.79 -1.17 -15.15
C GLN A 71 27.39 -0.71 -15.58
N LYS A 72 27.17 -0.66 -16.90
CA LYS A 72 25.94 -0.13 -17.49
C LYS A 72 25.68 -0.72 -18.87
N GLN A 73 24.44 -0.60 -19.31
CA GLN A 73 24.05 -0.88 -20.68
C GLN A 73 24.36 0.35 -21.56
N THR A 74 24.95 0.12 -22.73
CA THR A 74 25.16 1.14 -23.77
C THR A 74 24.24 0.96 -24.97
N ALA A 75 23.77 -0.26 -25.22
CA ALA A 75 22.80 -0.58 -26.25
C ALA A 75 21.99 -1.84 -25.90
N TYR A 76 20.85 -2.04 -26.57
CA TYR A 76 20.06 -3.28 -26.50
C TYR A 76 19.60 -3.74 -27.88
N GLN A 77 19.18 -5.00 -27.97
CA GLN A 77 18.42 -5.56 -29.09
C GLN A 77 17.34 -6.50 -28.56
N ILE A 78 16.10 -6.32 -29.02
CA ILE A 78 14.94 -7.16 -28.70
C ILE A 78 14.54 -7.91 -29.96
N LEU A 79 14.26 -9.21 -29.81
CA LEU A 79 13.57 -10.01 -30.81
C LEU A 79 12.20 -10.40 -30.26
N VAL A 80 11.16 -10.22 -31.07
CA VAL A 80 9.81 -10.75 -30.83
C VAL A 80 9.43 -11.62 -32.02
N ALA A 81 8.95 -12.82 -31.72
CA ALA A 81 8.57 -13.79 -32.73
C ALA A 81 7.14 -14.32 -32.51
N SER A 82 6.51 -14.73 -33.61
CA SER A 82 5.17 -15.30 -33.63
C SER A 82 5.12 -16.74 -33.08
N ASN A 83 6.27 -17.42 -33.04
CA ASN A 83 6.41 -18.78 -32.54
C ASN A 83 7.82 -19.02 -31.98
N LEU A 84 7.95 -20.04 -31.14
CA LEU A 84 9.20 -20.34 -30.45
C LEU A 84 10.32 -20.76 -31.43
N LYS A 85 9.99 -21.50 -32.49
CA LYS A 85 10.97 -21.98 -33.49
C LYS A 85 11.67 -20.81 -34.20
N HIS A 86 10.95 -19.76 -34.56
CA HIS A 86 11.55 -18.54 -35.12
C HIS A 86 12.49 -17.88 -34.11
N LEU A 87 12.05 -17.71 -32.86
CA LEU A 87 12.87 -17.06 -31.84
C LEU A 87 14.14 -17.86 -31.52
N ASP A 88 14.07 -19.19 -31.46
CA ASP A 88 15.22 -20.07 -31.23
C ASP A 88 16.28 -19.93 -32.33
N ASN A 89 15.84 -19.71 -33.57
CA ASN A 89 16.71 -19.40 -34.71
C ASN A 89 17.14 -17.92 -34.79
N ASN A 90 16.87 -17.12 -33.74
CA ASN A 90 17.12 -15.67 -33.69
C ASN A 90 16.39 -14.87 -34.79
N ILE A 91 15.21 -15.32 -35.20
CA ILE A 91 14.36 -14.63 -36.17
C ILE A 91 13.25 -13.92 -35.39
N GLY A 92 13.29 -12.59 -35.38
CA GLY A 92 12.22 -11.74 -34.84
C GLY A 92 11.22 -11.36 -35.93
N ASP A 93 10.42 -12.32 -36.41
CA ASP A 93 9.47 -12.11 -37.52
C ASP A 93 8.34 -11.11 -37.19
N VAL A 94 8.12 -10.82 -35.90
CA VAL A 94 7.18 -9.80 -35.44
C VAL A 94 7.90 -8.49 -35.14
N TRP A 95 9.09 -8.57 -34.54
CA TRP A 95 9.95 -7.42 -34.31
C TRP A 95 11.41 -7.84 -34.15
N ASP A 96 12.31 -7.16 -34.85
CA ASP A 96 13.73 -7.07 -34.50
C ASP A 96 14.06 -5.58 -34.35
N SER A 97 14.44 -5.16 -33.15
CA SER A 97 14.79 -3.76 -32.93
C SER A 97 16.11 -3.36 -33.59
N GLY A 98 16.93 -4.32 -34.01
CA GLY A 98 18.35 -4.10 -34.26
C GLY A 98 19.08 -3.63 -33.00
N LYS A 99 20.36 -3.24 -33.14
CA LYS A 99 21.12 -2.63 -32.05
C LYS A 99 20.66 -1.18 -31.85
N ILE A 100 19.97 -0.90 -30.76
CA ILE A 100 19.55 0.45 -30.36
C ILE A 100 20.53 1.01 -29.33
N SER A 101 21.22 2.11 -29.66
CA SER A 101 22.13 2.82 -28.75
C SER A 101 21.35 3.57 -27.67
N SER A 102 21.02 2.88 -26.58
CA SER A 102 20.29 3.42 -25.44
C SER A 102 20.58 2.62 -24.17
N ASN A 103 20.61 3.32 -23.04
CA ASN A 103 20.69 2.73 -21.70
C ASN A 103 19.31 2.45 -21.09
N GLN A 104 18.21 2.65 -21.82
CA GLN A 104 16.88 2.32 -21.33
C GLN A 104 16.73 0.80 -21.21
N SER A 105 16.35 0.33 -20.02
CA SER A 105 16.05 -1.09 -19.75
C SER A 105 14.70 -1.30 -19.07
N VAL A 106 13.96 -0.22 -18.81
CA VAL A 106 12.64 -0.23 -18.18
C VAL A 106 11.64 0.46 -19.12
N ASN A 107 10.48 -0.16 -19.28
CA ASN A 107 9.37 0.33 -20.10
C ASN A 107 9.72 0.65 -21.56
N VAL A 108 10.60 -0.14 -22.19
CA VAL A 108 10.94 -0.01 -23.62
C VAL A 108 9.72 -0.38 -24.47
N LYS A 109 9.19 0.58 -25.23
CA LYS A 109 7.97 0.40 -26.04
C LYS A 109 8.22 -0.51 -27.24
N PHE A 110 7.31 -1.44 -27.46
CA PHE A 110 7.23 -2.24 -28.69
C PHE A 110 7.07 -1.35 -29.92
N ASN A 111 7.83 -1.65 -30.98
CA ASN A 111 7.78 -0.93 -32.25
C ASN A 111 7.88 -1.88 -33.46
N GLY A 112 7.25 -3.06 -33.35
CA GLY A 112 7.19 -4.06 -34.41
C GLY A 112 5.89 -4.04 -35.20
N ASN A 113 5.64 -5.15 -35.90
CA ASN A 113 4.40 -5.39 -36.64
C ASN A 113 3.18 -5.44 -35.71
N SER A 114 1.99 -5.14 -36.24
CA SER A 114 0.74 -5.17 -35.50
C SER A 114 0.51 -6.51 -34.79
N LEU A 115 0.14 -6.44 -33.51
CA LEU A 115 -0.18 -7.61 -32.71
C LEU A 115 -1.65 -8.01 -32.91
N GLU A 116 -1.90 -9.28 -33.21
CA GLU A 116 -3.23 -9.85 -33.42
C GLU A 116 -3.89 -10.34 -32.12
N SER A 117 -5.23 -10.25 -32.06
CA SER A 117 -6.06 -10.83 -31.00
C SER A 117 -5.84 -12.32 -30.82
N ALA A 118 -5.94 -12.78 -29.58
CA ALA A 118 -5.80 -14.16 -29.15
C ALA A 118 -4.47 -14.89 -29.50
N LYS A 119 -3.46 -14.15 -29.96
CA LYS A 119 -2.16 -14.72 -30.36
C LYS A 119 -1.13 -14.69 -29.24
N GLN A 120 -0.28 -15.72 -29.19
CA GLN A 120 0.88 -15.78 -28.30
C GLN A 120 2.14 -15.35 -29.04
N TYR A 121 3.00 -14.60 -28.34
CA TYR A 121 4.28 -14.12 -28.83
C TYR A 121 5.39 -14.51 -27.86
N PHE A 122 6.60 -14.63 -28.40
CA PHE A 122 7.81 -14.95 -27.66
C PHE A 122 8.84 -13.86 -27.87
N TRP A 123 9.62 -13.54 -26.85
CA TRP A 123 10.64 -12.52 -26.96
C TRP A 123 11.89 -12.84 -26.14
N LYS A 124 12.99 -12.24 -26.56
CA LYS A 124 14.26 -12.24 -25.83
C LYS A 124 15.03 -10.96 -26.12
N VAL A 125 15.94 -10.61 -25.22
CA VAL A 125 16.72 -9.38 -25.30
C VAL A 125 18.20 -9.67 -25.04
N ARG A 126 19.09 -8.90 -25.65
CA ARG A 126 20.53 -8.87 -25.35
C ARG A 126 21.01 -7.43 -25.29
N VAL A 127 22.15 -7.21 -24.65
CA VAL A 127 22.67 -5.85 -24.38
C VAL A 127 24.15 -5.73 -24.72
N TRP A 128 24.63 -4.49 -24.78
CA TRP A 128 26.05 -4.16 -24.83
C TRP A 128 26.44 -3.46 -23.54
N ASP A 129 27.58 -3.85 -22.97
CA ASP A 129 28.10 -3.28 -21.73
C ASP A 129 28.92 -2.00 -21.96
N VAL A 130 29.55 -1.48 -20.89
CA VAL A 130 30.40 -0.28 -20.95
C VAL A 130 31.64 -0.45 -21.84
N SER A 131 32.13 -1.67 -22.01
CA SER A 131 33.23 -2.01 -22.92
C SER A 131 32.75 -2.33 -24.34
N ASN A 132 31.46 -2.11 -24.62
CA ASN A 132 30.80 -2.42 -25.90
C ASN A 132 30.88 -3.91 -26.26
N ASN A 133 31.03 -4.79 -25.26
CA ASN A 133 30.90 -6.24 -25.43
C ASN A 133 29.43 -6.62 -25.41
N VAL A 134 29.04 -7.56 -26.26
CA VAL A 134 27.64 -8.05 -26.35
C VAL A 134 27.40 -9.15 -25.32
N SER A 135 26.25 -9.12 -24.65
CA SER A 135 25.81 -10.19 -23.74
C SER A 135 25.29 -11.41 -24.51
N ASN A 136 25.13 -12.53 -23.80
CA ASN A 136 24.24 -13.59 -24.26
C ASN A 136 22.80 -13.06 -24.37
N TRP A 137 21.98 -13.74 -25.18
CA TRP A 137 20.53 -13.54 -25.14
C TRP A 137 19.98 -13.92 -23.77
N SER A 138 18.96 -13.20 -23.33
CA SER A 138 18.15 -13.57 -22.18
C SER A 138 17.48 -14.92 -22.39
N LYS A 139 16.98 -15.50 -21.30
CA LYS A 139 15.98 -16.58 -21.42
C LYS A 139 14.79 -16.09 -22.25
N VAL A 140 14.15 -17.00 -22.97
CA VAL A 140 12.91 -16.69 -23.70
C VAL A 140 11.80 -16.37 -22.70
N ALA A 141 11.16 -15.23 -22.91
CA ALA A 141 9.92 -14.85 -22.26
C ALA A 141 8.77 -14.86 -23.29
N ARG A 142 7.54 -14.81 -22.81
CA ARG A 142 6.34 -14.90 -23.66
C ARG A 142 5.25 -13.95 -23.17
N PHE A 143 4.31 -13.62 -24.04
CA PHE A 143 3.06 -12.96 -23.66
C PHE A 143 1.97 -13.39 -24.62
N SER A 144 0.70 -13.24 -24.24
CA SER A 144 -0.40 -13.37 -25.20
C SER A 144 -1.24 -12.11 -25.25
N MET A 145 -1.83 -11.87 -26.42
CA MET A 145 -2.80 -10.81 -26.61
C MET A 145 -4.18 -11.27 -26.18
N GLY A 146 -4.93 -10.30 -25.70
CA GLY A 146 -6.33 -10.41 -25.39
C GLY A 146 -7.21 -10.44 -26.64
N LEU A 147 -8.48 -10.08 -26.45
CA LEU A 147 -9.40 -9.76 -27.53
C LEU A 147 -9.42 -8.22 -27.68
N LEU A 148 -8.69 -7.72 -28.67
CA LEU A 148 -8.31 -6.30 -28.80
C LEU A 148 -9.50 -5.40 -29.15
N HIS A 149 -10.47 -5.93 -29.86
CA HIS A 149 -11.67 -5.21 -30.28
C HIS A 149 -12.93 -5.86 -29.71
N GLN A 150 -13.97 -5.06 -29.46
CA GLN A 150 -15.25 -5.61 -28.97
C GLN A 150 -15.83 -6.64 -29.94
N ASP A 151 -15.66 -6.43 -31.25
CA ASP A 151 -16.14 -7.34 -32.28
C ASP A 151 -15.34 -8.65 -32.36
N ASP A 152 -14.17 -8.76 -31.70
CA ASP A 152 -13.43 -10.03 -31.58
C ASP A 152 -14.14 -11.00 -30.64
N TRP A 153 -15.01 -10.51 -29.76
CA TRP A 153 -15.90 -11.33 -28.95
C TRP A 153 -17.05 -11.85 -29.80
N LYS A 154 -17.01 -13.15 -30.10
CA LYS A 154 -18.10 -13.92 -30.73
C LYS A 154 -19.01 -14.58 -29.70
N ALA A 155 -18.66 -14.48 -28.42
CA ALA A 155 -19.42 -15.02 -27.31
C ALA A 155 -20.56 -14.11 -26.84
N GLU A 156 -21.65 -14.75 -26.41
CA GLU A 156 -22.83 -14.11 -25.86
C GLU A 156 -22.75 -13.99 -24.34
N TRP A 157 -23.36 -12.95 -23.78
CA TRP A 157 -23.62 -12.88 -22.35
C TRP A 157 -24.69 -13.92 -22.00
N ILE A 158 -24.41 -14.81 -21.04
CA ILE A 158 -25.35 -15.86 -20.63
C ILE A 158 -25.65 -15.83 -19.13
N TYR A 159 -26.81 -16.38 -18.77
CA TYR A 159 -27.24 -16.55 -17.39
C TYR A 159 -28.18 -17.74 -17.19
N LYS A 160 -28.38 -18.16 -15.94
CA LYS A 160 -29.37 -19.19 -15.55
C LYS A 160 -30.75 -18.55 -15.37
N LYS A 161 -31.79 -19.10 -16.01
CA LYS A 161 -33.13 -18.48 -16.15
C LYS A 161 -33.80 -18.09 -14.83
N ASP A 162 -33.58 -18.85 -13.77
CA ASP A 162 -34.18 -18.73 -12.43
C ASP A 162 -33.15 -18.32 -11.36
N GLN A 163 -32.03 -17.68 -11.75
CA GLN A 163 -30.96 -17.34 -10.82
C GLN A 163 -31.38 -16.27 -9.79
N ASN A 164 -30.87 -16.40 -8.58
CA ASN A 164 -30.81 -15.32 -7.60
C ASN A 164 -29.35 -14.85 -7.47
N LYS A 165 -29.10 -13.55 -7.22
CA LYS A 165 -27.71 -13.07 -7.04
C LYS A 165 -26.99 -13.67 -5.81
N LYS A 166 -27.71 -14.32 -4.90
CA LYS A 166 -27.11 -15.14 -3.83
C LYS A 166 -26.61 -16.49 -4.30
N ASP A 167 -27.10 -17.01 -5.43
CA ASP A 167 -26.69 -18.31 -5.92
C ASP A 167 -25.24 -18.29 -6.39
N HIS A 168 -24.53 -19.38 -6.16
CA HIS A 168 -23.37 -19.73 -6.96
C HIS A 168 -23.82 -20.76 -8.00
N ASN A 169 -23.56 -20.50 -9.27
CA ASN A 169 -24.07 -21.28 -10.39
C ASN A 169 -22.94 -22.00 -11.12
N TRP A 170 -23.18 -23.24 -11.50
CA TRP A 170 -22.33 -23.99 -12.42
C TRP A 170 -22.85 -23.86 -13.84
N TYR A 171 -21.91 -23.74 -14.78
CA TYR A 171 -22.14 -23.76 -16.21
C TYR A 171 -21.17 -24.74 -16.86
N ARG A 172 -21.62 -25.56 -17.80
CA ARG A 172 -20.75 -26.52 -18.51
C ARG A 172 -21.08 -26.61 -19.99
N LYS A 173 -20.06 -26.92 -20.80
CA LYS A 173 -20.21 -27.26 -22.22
C LYS A 173 -19.24 -28.36 -22.62
N ASN A 174 -19.79 -29.48 -23.10
CA ASN A 174 -19.03 -30.55 -23.72
C ASN A 174 -18.74 -30.20 -25.19
N PHE A 175 -17.58 -30.60 -25.68
CA PHE A 175 -17.17 -30.46 -27.08
C PHE A 175 -16.09 -31.49 -27.41
N LYS A 176 -15.81 -31.65 -28.71
CA LYS A 176 -14.83 -32.60 -29.20
C LYS A 176 -13.72 -31.90 -29.97
N LEU A 177 -12.48 -32.30 -29.73
CA LEU A 177 -11.30 -31.87 -30.49
C LEU A 177 -10.82 -32.99 -31.40
N GLU A 178 -10.51 -32.64 -32.65
CA GLU A 178 -9.98 -33.57 -33.65
C GLU A 178 -8.50 -33.91 -33.38
N GLU A 179 -7.74 -32.95 -32.83
CA GLU A 179 -6.33 -33.09 -32.50
C GLU A 179 -6.00 -32.43 -31.15
N ASN A 180 -4.79 -32.66 -30.65
CA ASN A 180 -4.30 -31.96 -29.45
C ASN A 180 -3.98 -30.49 -29.77
N PRO A 181 -4.27 -29.55 -28.86
CA PRO A 181 -4.02 -28.14 -29.12
C PRO A 181 -2.53 -27.79 -29.07
N GLN A 182 -2.08 -26.95 -30.01
CA GLN A 182 -0.77 -26.29 -29.99
C GLN A 182 -0.76 -25.12 -29.00
N SER A 183 -1.86 -24.37 -28.94
CA SER A 183 -2.17 -23.35 -27.92
C SER A 183 -3.67 -23.30 -27.67
N ALA A 184 -4.07 -22.92 -26.46
CA ALA A 184 -5.48 -22.73 -26.14
C ALA A 184 -5.66 -21.72 -25.01
N PHE A 185 -6.39 -20.65 -25.27
CA PHE A 185 -6.71 -19.62 -24.28
C PHE A 185 -8.21 -19.48 -24.12
N ILE A 186 -8.68 -19.28 -22.88
CA ILE A 186 -10.06 -18.87 -22.62
C ILE A 186 -10.09 -17.49 -21.96
N TYR A 187 -10.91 -16.62 -22.54
CA TYR A 187 -11.18 -15.25 -22.10
C TYR A 187 -12.50 -15.24 -21.36
N VAL A 188 -12.53 -14.78 -20.10
CA VAL A 188 -13.73 -14.77 -19.28
C VAL A 188 -13.96 -13.39 -18.68
N ALA A 189 -15.09 -12.78 -19.04
CA ALA A 189 -15.61 -11.55 -18.46
C ALA A 189 -16.84 -11.88 -17.62
N SER A 190 -16.84 -11.53 -16.33
CA SER A 190 -17.97 -11.80 -15.44
C SER A 190 -18.35 -10.58 -14.64
N PHE A 191 -19.65 -10.32 -14.58
CA PHE A 191 -20.21 -9.51 -13.51
C PHE A 191 -20.25 -10.39 -12.25
N GLY A 192 -19.44 -10.03 -11.25
CA GLY A 192 -19.16 -10.90 -10.11
C GLY A 192 -17.92 -11.76 -10.34
N TYR A 193 -17.81 -12.87 -9.61
CA TYR A 193 -16.63 -13.73 -9.60
C TYR A 193 -16.82 -15.01 -10.40
N HIS A 194 -15.74 -15.53 -10.97
CA HIS A 194 -15.73 -16.82 -11.63
C HIS A 194 -14.51 -17.69 -11.28
N GLU A 195 -14.67 -18.99 -11.46
CA GLU A 195 -13.59 -19.96 -11.54
C GLU A 195 -13.76 -20.80 -12.82
N VAL A 196 -12.64 -21.14 -13.46
CA VAL A 196 -12.62 -21.94 -14.69
C VAL A 196 -12.13 -23.35 -14.39
N TYR A 197 -12.85 -24.33 -14.93
CA TYR A 197 -12.54 -25.75 -14.86
C TYR A 197 -12.46 -26.34 -16.26
N VAL A 198 -11.51 -27.25 -16.49
CA VAL A 198 -11.38 -28.02 -17.73
C VAL A 198 -11.11 -29.47 -17.37
N ASN A 199 -11.94 -30.38 -17.87
CA ASN A 199 -11.79 -31.83 -17.65
C ASN A 199 -11.56 -32.21 -16.17
N GLY A 200 -12.37 -31.67 -15.26
CA GLY A 200 -12.30 -31.92 -13.81
C GLY A 200 -11.30 -31.05 -13.04
N GLN A 201 -10.39 -30.34 -13.73
CA GLN A 201 -9.31 -29.59 -13.09
C GLN A 201 -9.60 -28.09 -13.05
N LYS A 202 -9.39 -27.45 -11.89
CA LYS A 202 -9.41 -25.98 -11.79
C LYS A 202 -8.18 -25.43 -12.52
N VAL A 203 -8.37 -24.48 -13.44
CA VAL A 203 -7.31 -23.97 -14.33
C VAL A 203 -6.33 -23.05 -13.61
N SER A 204 -6.75 -22.40 -12.52
CA SER A 204 -5.91 -21.44 -11.79
C SER A 204 -6.12 -21.55 -10.27
N ASN A 205 -5.05 -21.32 -9.52
CA ASN A 205 -5.09 -21.18 -8.06
C ASN A 205 -5.59 -19.81 -7.59
N ALA A 206 -5.83 -18.89 -8.52
CA ALA A 206 -6.43 -17.61 -8.20
C ALA A 206 -7.87 -17.79 -7.66
N VAL A 207 -8.28 -16.83 -6.84
CA VAL A 207 -9.58 -16.77 -6.17
C VAL A 207 -10.16 -15.37 -6.37
N MET A 208 -11.47 -15.19 -6.13
CA MET A 208 -12.09 -13.85 -6.13
C MET A 208 -11.77 -13.03 -7.40
N ASN A 209 -11.81 -13.67 -8.56
CA ASN A 209 -11.50 -13.06 -9.85
C ASN A 209 -12.79 -12.81 -10.65
N PRO A 210 -12.86 -11.73 -11.45
CA PRO A 210 -11.91 -10.62 -11.57
C PRO A 210 -11.92 -9.67 -10.38
N VAL A 211 -10.97 -8.74 -10.39
CA VAL A 211 -10.96 -7.56 -9.51
C VAL A 211 -12.15 -6.64 -9.80
N TYR A 212 -12.48 -5.77 -8.85
CA TYR A 212 -13.56 -4.81 -9.01
C TYR A 212 -13.16 -3.62 -9.92
N SER A 213 -14.13 -3.01 -10.59
CA SER A 213 -13.95 -1.86 -11.48
C SER A 213 -15.20 -0.98 -11.53
N PHE A 214 -15.13 0.16 -12.22
CA PHE A 214 -16.32 0.97 -12.52
C PHE A 214 -17.11 0.35 -13.68
N VAL A 215 -17.88 -0.69 -13.36
CA VAL A 215 -18.58 -1.57 -14.29
C VAL A 215 -19.62 -0.90 -15.22
N LYS A 216 -19.96 0.38 -15.03
CA LYS A 216 -20.73 1.16 -16.02
C LYS A 216 -19.91 1.46 -17.29
N LYS A 217 -18.62 1.75 -17.13
CA LYS A 217 -17.71 2.13 -18.23
C LYS A 217 -16.81 0.97 -18.64
N ARG A 218 -16.34 0.17 -17.69
CA ARG A 218 -15.33 -0.87 -17.94
C ARG A 218 -15.50 -2.10 -17.07
N LEU A 219 -15.41 -3.27 -17.68
CA LEU A 219 -15.44 -4.56 -17.00
C LEU A 219 -14.16 -5.36 -17.32
N PRO A 220 -13.36 -5.73 -16.32
CA PRO A 220 -12.18 -6.55 -16.53
C PRO A 220 -12.54 -7.97 -16.97
N TYR A 221 -11.76 -8.52 -17.90
CA TYR A 221 -11.75 -9.94 -18.23
C TYR A 221 -10.37 -10.55 -17.93
N LEU A 222 -10.35 -11.86 -17.68
CA LEU A 222 -9.11 -12.62 -17.51
C LEU A 222 -8.92 -13.60 -18.66
N THR A 223 -7.65 -13.92 -18.91
CA THR A 223 -7.22 -14.95 -19.85
C THR A 223 -6.57 -16.10 -19.10
N TYR A 224 -6.98 -17.32 -19.43
CA TYR A 224 -6.44 -18.54 -18.86
C TYR A 224 -5.83 -19.41 -19.97
N ASP A 225 -4.62 -19.93 -19.74
CA ASP A 225 -4.01 -20.95 -20.60
C ASP A 225 -4.60 -22.33 -20.25
N ILE A 226 -5.40 -22.88 -21.17
CA ILE A 226 -6.09 -24.17 -20.97
C ILE A 226 -5.48 -25.30 -21.80
N LYS A 227 -4.39 -25.04 -22.54
CA LYS A 227 -3.79 -26.01 -23.47
C LYS A 227 -3.54 -27.36 -22.80
N ASN A 228 -2.89 -27.34 -21.65
CA ASN A 228 -2.46 -28.56 -20.96
C ASN A 228 -3.59 -29.29 -20.21
N HIS A 229 -4.79 -28.71 -20.18
CA HIS A 229 -5.98 -29.35 -19.59
C HIS A 229 -6.86 -30.02 -20.65
N LEU A 230 -6.61 -29.75 -21.93
CA LEU A 230 -7.37 -30.27 -23.06
C LEU A 230 -6.69 -31.52 -23.65
N LYS A 231 -7.49 -32.34 -24.35
CA LYS A 231 -7.02 -33.54 -25.06
C LYS A 231 -7.75 -33.73 -26.39
N LYS A 232 -7.17 -34.51 -27.30
CA LYS A 232 -7.90 -35.05 -28.45
C LYS A 232 -9.10 -35.86 -27.98
N GLY A 233 -10.23 -35.75 -28.67
CA GLY A 233 -11.49 -36.37 -28.30
C GLY A 233 -12.36 -35.46 -27.43
N ASP A 234 -13.11 -36.06 -26.51
CA ASP A 234 -14.13 -35.35 -25.74
C ASP A 234 -13.52 -34.53 -24.60
N ASN A 235 -14.01 -33.30 -24.45
CA ASN A 235 -13.60 -32.34 -23.45
C ASN A 235 -14.82 -31.62 -22.86
N VAL A 236 -14.63 -31.03 -21.70
CA VAL A 236 -15.61 -30.15 -21.06
C VAL A 236 -14.91 -28.91 -20.49
N ILE A 237 -15.55 -27.76 -20.67
CA ILE A 237 -15.23 -26.53 -19.91
C ILE A 237 -16.37 -26.30 -18.93
N GLY A 238 -16.02 -26.06 -17.67
CA GLY A 238 -16.92 -25.68 -16.59
C GLY A 238 -16.60 -24.29 -16.06
N ILE A 239 -17.62 -23.50 -15.71
CA ILE A 239 -17.50 -22.20 -15.04
C ILE A 239 -18.34 -22.24 -13.76
N TRP A 240 -17.71 -21.89 -12.64
CA TRP A 240 -18.44 -21.62 -11.39
C TRP A 240 -18.52 -20.12 -11.18
N HIS A 241 -19.73 -19.55 -11.19
CA HIS A 241 -19.96 -18.11 -11.25
C HIS A 241 -20.84 -17.64 -10.08
N ALA A 242 -20.47 -16.52 -9.46
CA ALA A 242 -21.14 -15.93 -8.30
C ALA A 242 -21.25 -14.41 -8.48
N ALA A 243 -22.34 -13.80 -7.99
CA ALA A 243 -22.63 -12.39 -8.32
C ALA A 243 -21.65 -11.37 -7.68
N GLY A 244 -21.02 -11.67 -6.54
CA GLY A 244 -20.01 -10.80 -5.92
C GLY A 244 -20.43 -9.32 -5.86
N TRP A 245 -19.56 -8.43 -6.32
CA TRP A 245 -19.84 -6.99 -6.41
C TRP A 245 -21.01 -6.60 -7.30
N SER A 246 -21.60 -7.49 -8.11
CA SER A 246 -22.86 -7.19 -8.82
C SER A 246 -24.08 -7.08 -7.90
N ARG A 247 -23.91 -7.44 -6.62
CA ARG A 247 -24.88 -7.19 -5.54
C ARG A 247 -24.72 -5.80 -4.92
N TRP A 248 -23.66 -5.07 -5.27
CA TRP A 248 -23.32 -3.79 -4.68
C TRP A 248 -24.19 -2.66 -5.23
N GLY A 249 -25.16 -2.22 -4.41
CA GLY A 249 -26.14 -1.18 -4.79
C GLY A 249 -25.76 0.25 -4.39
N ARG A 250 -24.47 0.55 -4.17
CA ARG A 250 -24.02 1.84 -3.60
C ARG A 250 -23.41 2.79 -4.63
N VAL A 251 -23.54 2.51 -5.93
CA VAL A 251 -23.09 3.40 -7.01
C VAL A 251 -24.32 3.81 -7.83
N LYS A 252 -24.84 5.03 -7.65
CA LYS A 252 -26.07 5.51 -8.32
C LYS A 252 -26.03 5.42 -9.84
N ALA A 253 -24.87 5.64 -10.43
CA ALA A 253 -24.68 5.55 -11.88
C ALA A 253 -24.90 4.12 -12.42
N TYR A 254 -24.88 3.11 -11.54
CA TYR A 254 -25.04 1.70 -11.89
C TYR A 254 -25.40 0.83 -10.68
N TYR A 255 -26.63 0.95 -10.17
CA TYR A 255 -27.03 0.36 -8.89
C TYR A 255 -27.48 -1.11 -8.93
N ASP A 256 -27.74 -1.68 -10.12
CA ASP A 256 -28.19 -3.07 -10.26
C ASP A 256 -27.45 -3.81 -11.40
N ALA A 257 -26.13 -3.95 -11.27
CA ALA A 257 -25.31 -4.66 -12.24
C ALA A 257 -25.90 -6.06 -12.58
N PRO A 258 -25.99 -6.45 -13.86
CA PRO A 258 -26.58 -7.73 -14.25
C PRO A 258 -25.72 -8.89 -13.74
N PHE A 259 -26.34 -10.02 -13.37
CA PHE A 259 -25.63 -11.24 -12.99
C PHE A 259 -25.46 -12.13 -14.21
N VAL A 260 -24.42 -11.87 -15.00
CA VAL A 260 -24.14 -12.56 -16.26
C VAL A 260 -22.62 -12.76 -16.42
N PHE A 261 -22.21 -13.69 -17.27
CA PHE A 261 -20.83 -13.79 -17.73
C PHE A 261 -20.78 -14.07 -19.24
N LYS A 262 -19.61 -13.80 -19.82
CA LYS A 262 -19.27 -14.08 -21.23
C LYS A 262 -17.93 -14.79 -21.25
N ALA A 263 -17.82 -15.88 -22.00
CA ALA A 263 -16.56 -16.59 -22.17
C ALA A 263 -16.34 -17.06 -23.61
N GLN A 264 -15.10 -16.95 -24.07
CA GLN A 264 -14.65 -17.40 -25.39
C GLN A 264 -13.34 -18.15 -25.26
N ALA A 265 -13.28 -19.38 -25.78
CA ALA A 265 -12.04 -20.14 -25.89
C ALA A 265 -11.55 -20.15 -27.34
N ASP A 266 -10.30 -19.76 -27.54
CA ASP A 266 -9.59 -19.82 -28.83
C ASP A 266 -8.53 -20.93 -28.76
N ILE A 267 -8.73 -21.97 -29.58
CA ILE A 267 -7.96 -23.22 -29.53
C ILE A 267 -7.33 -23.46 -30.89
N ASN A 268 -6.00 -23.37 -30.95
CA ASN A 268 -5.23 -23.63 -32.16
C ASN A 268 -4.78 -25.09 -32.20
N LEU A 269 -5.16 -25.82 -33.25
CA LEU A 269 -4.78 -27.23 -33.50
C LEU A 269 -3.60 -27.37 -34.49
N GLY A 270 -3.01 -26.27 -34.91
CA GLY A 270 -1.96 -26.18 -35.94
C GLY A 270 -2.51 -25.88 -37.33
N ASN A 271 -3.40 -26.74 -37.84
CA ASN A 271 -4.03 -26.58 -39.16
C ASN A 271 -5.39 -25.85 -39.12
N LYS A 272 -5.98 -25.70 -37.94
CA LYS A 272 -7.34 -25.17 -37.72
C LYS A 272 -7.41 -24.46 -36.36
N ASN A 273 -8.18 -23.38 -36.31
CA ASN A 273 -8.59 -22.74 -35.05
C ASN A 273 -10.03 -23.14 -34.73
N VAL A 274 -10.28 -23.51 -33.47
CA VAL A 274 -11.59 -23.81 -32.92
C VAL A 274 -11.94 -22.70 -31.93
N VAL A 275 -13.05 -22.02 -32.17
CA VAL A 275 -13.58 -20.98 -31.28
C VAL A 275 -14.83 -21.52 -30.59
N LEU A 276 -14.81 -21.57 -29.26
CA LEU A 276 -15.94 -21.97 -28.42
C LEU A 276 -16.47 -20.77 -27.67
N ASN A 277 -17.78 -20.56 -27.75
CA ASN A 277 -18.44 -19.37 -27.24
C ASN A 277 -19.49 -19.74 -26.19
N THR A 278 -19.71 -18.84 -25.22
CA THR A 278 -20.93 -18.81 -24.42
C THR A 278 -22.13 -18.50 -25.30
N ASP A 279 -23.16 -19.35 -25.20
CA ASP A 279 -24.40 -19.32 -25.98
C ASP A 279 -25.47 -20.15 -25.26
N ALA A 280 -26.67 -20.28 -25.84
CA ALA A 280 -27.78 -21.03 -25.25
C ALA A 280 -27.57 -22.56 -25.17
N SER A 281 -26.49 -23.11 -25.76
CA SER A 281 -26.20 -24.55 -25.68
C SER A 281 -25.49 -24.94 -24.38
N TRP A 282 -24.97 -23.97 -23.62
CA TRP A 282 -24.39 -24.23 -22.31
C TRP A 282 -25.46 -24.74 -21.34
N LYS A 283 -25.09 -25.72 -20.53
CA LYS A 283 -25.93 -26.24 -19.45
C LYS A 283 -25.61 -25.51 -18.17
N CYS A 284 -26.62 -25.23 -17.34
CA CYS A 284 -26.42 -24.56 -16.06
C CYS A 284 -27.30 -25.12 -14.94
N LYS A 285 -26.80 -24.99 -13.71
CA LYS A 285 -27.48 -25.42 -12.48
C LYS A 285 -26.98 -24.61 -11.28
N LYS A 286 -27.80 -24.47 -10.25
CA LYS A 286 -27.36 -23.92 -8.96
C LYS A 286 -26.42 -24.94 -8.28
N SER A 287 -25.28 -24.47 -7.78
CA SER A 287 -24.33 -25.31 -7.05
C SER A 287 -24.80 -25.58 -5.61
N TYR A 288 -24.06 -26.41 -4.89
CA TYR A 288 -24.24 -26.66 -3.46
C TYR A 288 -23.83 -25.50 -2.54
N SER A 289 -23.45 -24.34 -3.10
CA SER A 289 -23.05 -23.16 -2.33
C SER A 289 -23.79 -21.88 -2.76
N ALA A 290 -23.88 -20.95 -1.82
CA ALA A 290 -24.52 -19.65 -2.04
C ALA A 290 -23.99 -18.61 -1.04
N TYR A 291 -24.24 -17.33 -1.31
CA TYR A 291 -24.04 -16.26 -0.35
C TYR A 291 -25.06 -16.28 0.78
N VAL A 292 -24.62 -15.86 1.96
CA VAL A 292 -25.46 -15.51 3.11
C VAL A 292 -25.34 -14.00 3.37
N GLY A 293 -26.42 -13.36 3.82
CA GLY A 293 -26.43 -11.93 4.15
C GLY A 293 -26.74 -11.00 2.97
N ARG A 294 -26.72 -9.69 3.23
CA ARG A 294 -27.17 -8.67 2.27
C ARG A 294 -26.10 -8.23 1.27
N TRP A 295 -24.82 -8.47 1.55
CA TRP A 295 -23.70 -7.93 0.75
C TRP A 295 -23.73 -6.41 0.70
N ASP A 296 -23.82 -5.80 1.88
CA ASP A 296 -23.87 -4.36 2.04
C ASP A 296 -23.04 -3.94 3.27
N ILE A 297 -22.79 -2.64 3.39
CA ILE A 297 -22.15 -2.04 4.56
C ILE A 297 -22.80 -2.57 5.85
N LYS A 298 -21.97 -2.99 6.78
CA LYS A 298 -22.32 -3.62 8.07
C LYS A 298 -22.99 -5.01 7.98
N ASP A 299 -23.09 -5.61 6.79
CA ASP A 299 -23.64 -6.96 6.57
C ASP A 299 -23.16 -7.56 5.23
N PHE A 300 -21.85 -7.78 5.11
CA PHE A 300 -21.26 -8.52 3.99
C PHE A 300 -21.51 -10.03 4.07
N GLY A 301 -21.99 -10.51 5.22
CA GLY A 301 -22.44 -11.88 5.40
C GLY A 301 -21.31 -12.90 5.26
N GLY A 302 -21.55 -13.96 4.49
CA GLY A 302 -20.61 -15.06 4.29
C GLY A 302 -21.13 -16.01 3.23
N GLU A 303 -20.87 -17.30 3.38
CA GLU A 303 -21.28 -18.33 2.43
C GLU A 303 -21.96 -19.49 3.15
N ILE A 304 -22.85 -20.19 2.46
CA ILE A 304 -23.37 -21.49 2.87
C ILE A 304 -22.85 -22.56 1.93
N ILE A 305 -22.40 -23.67 2.50
CA ILE A 305 -22.10 -24.92 1.81
C ILE A 305 -23.12 -25.95 2.31
N ASP A 306 -23.92 -26.52 1.41
CA ASP A 306 -24.91 -27.56 1.73
C ASP A 306 -24.51 -28.87 1.04
N GLU A 307 -23.74 -29.72 1.72
CA GLU A 307 -23.21 -30.95 1.11
C GLU A 307 -24.29 -31.96 0.71
N ARG A 308 -25.53 -31.83 1.21
CA ARG A 308 -26.65 -32.66 0.75
C ARG A 308 -26.97 -32.43 -0.73
N LEU A 309 -26.56 -31.29 -1.27
CA LEU A 309 -26.74 -30.88 -2.66
C LEU A 309 -25.48 -31.09 -3.51
N ARG A 310 -24.43 -31.71 -2.94
CA ARG A 310 -23.16 -31.90 -3.63
C ARG A 310 -23.35 -32.80 -4.85
N GLU A 311 -22.77 -32.37 -5.96
CA GLU A 311 -22.66 -33.16 -7.17
C GLU A 311 -21.20 -33.16 -7.61
N ASP A 312 -20.54 -34.30 -7.40
CA ASP A 312 -19.17 -34.49 -7.83
C ASP A 312 -19.08 -34.64 -9.35
N ASP A 313 -17.88 -34.39 -9.88
CA ASP A 313 -17.53 -34.60 -11.28
C ASP A 313 -18.38 -33.84 -12.32
N TRP A 314 -19.21 -32.86 -11.92
CA TRP A 314 -20.05 -32.04 -12.82
C TRP A 314 -19.26 -31.39 -13.97
N ASN A 315 -17.97 -31.14 -13.73
CA ASN A 315 -17.00 -30.54 -14.63
C ASN A 315 -16.12 -31.57 -15.36
N THR A 316 -16.53 -32.84 -15.40
CA THR A 316 -15.89 -33.91 -16.20
C THR A 316 -16.78 -34.30 -17.39
N VAL A 317 -16.20 -34.93 -18.40
CA VAL A 317 -16.90 -35.27 -19.66
C VAL A 317 -18.05 -36.25 -19.43
N GLY A 318 -17.82 -37.27 -18.61
CA GLY A 318 -18.76 -38.40 -18.40
C GLY A 318 -19.94 -38.08 -17.50
N TYR A 319 -20.01 -36.88 -16.93
CA TYR A 319 -21.12 -36.47 -16.08
C TYR A 319 -22.43 -36.32 -16.88
N ASN A 320 -23.51 -36.89 -16.35
CA ASN A 320 -24.84 -36.82 -16.95
C ASN A 320 -25.56 -35.51 -16.55
N ASP A 321 -25.59 -34.56 -17.47
CA ASP A 321 -26.25 -33.26 -17.31
C ASP A 321 -27.66 -33.19 -17.92
N SER A 322 -28.32 -34.32 -18.17
CA SER A 322 -29.66 -34.36 -18.77
C SER A 322 -30.69 -33.57 -17.96
N ASN A 323 -30.50 -33.49 -16.64
CA ASN A 323 -31.36 -32.76 -15.71
C ASN A 323 -30.97 -31.28 -15.52
N TRP A 324 -29.93 -30.81 -16.23
CA TRP A 324 -29.53 -29.40 -16.20
C TRP A 324 -30.30 -28.63 -17.26
N GLN A 325 -30.71 -27.40 -16.90
CA GLN A 325 -31.37 -26.50 -17.85
C GLN A 325 -30.33 -25.87 -18.79
N ASN A 326 -30.78 -25.40 -19.94
CA ASN A 326 -29.95 -24.59 -20.83
C ASN A 326 -29.79 -23.18 -20.25
N ALA A 327 -28.63 -22.57 -20.46
CA ALA A 327 -28.41 -21.16 -20.20
C ALA A 327 -29.24 -20.30 -21.16
N VAL A 328 -29.55 -19.08 -20.72
CA VAL A 328 -30.29 -18.08 -21.50
C VAL A 328 -29.32 -17.00 -21.95
N VAL A 329 -29.40 -16.62 -23.22
CA VAL A 329 -28.66 -15.46 -23.75
C VAL A 329 -29.31 -14.17 -23.25
N PHE A 330 -28.49 -13.29 -22.69
CA PHE A 330 -28.91 -11.99 -22.21
C PHE A 330 -29.14 -11.03 -23.38
N ASP A 331 -30.40 -10.63 -23.58
CA ASP A 331 -30.79 -9.69 -24.62
C ASP A 331 -30.62 -8.23 -24.14
N ASN A 332 -29.45 -7.65 -24.45
CA ASN A 332 -29.12 -6.28 -24.07
C ASN A 332 -30.06 -5.23 -24.70
N SER A 333 -30.79 -5.55 -25.78
CA SER A 333 -31.74 -4.64 -26.43
C SER A 333 -33.06 -4.50 -25.65
N LYS A 334 -33.43 -5.53 -24.88
CA LYS A 334 -34.60 -5.53 -23.98
C LYS A 334 -34.26 -5.04 -22.57
N ALA A 335 -32.97 -4.87 -22.26
CA ALA A 335 -32.50 -4.36 -20.98
C ALA A 335 -32.80 -2.87 -20.84
N LYS A 336 -33.07 -2.44 -19.61
CA LYS A 336 -33.36 -1.05 -19.26
C LYS A 336 -32.06 -0.30 -19.01
N GLU A 337 -32.04 0.96 -19.40
CA GLU A 337 -31.07 1.88 -18.84
C GLU A 337 -31.45 2.17 -17.38
N VAL A 338 -30.57 1.78 -16.48
CA VAL A 338 -30.79 1.89 -15.05
C VAL A 338 -29.81 2.93 -14.53
N GLY A 339 -30.32 4.12 -14.24
CA GLY A 339 -29.57 5.28 -13.76
C GLY A 339 -30.53 6.42 -13.49
N ILE A 340 -30.69 6.76 -12.20
CA ILE A 340 -31.66 7.72 -11.64
C ILE A 340 -33.09 7.15 -11.49
N ALA A 341 -33.31 6.40 -10.41
CA ALA A 341 -34.63 6.40 -9.79
C ALA A 341 -34.77 7.73 -9.02
N ASN A 342 -35.87 8.47 -9.21
CA ASN A 342 -36.29 9.58 -8.35
C ASN A 342 -36.56 9.03 -6.94
N ILE A 343 -35.51 8.79 -6.15
CA ILE A 343 -35.64 8.35 -4.76
C ILE A 343 -35.67 9.60 -3.90
N ASN A 344 -36.80 9.80 -3.22
CA ASN A 344 -37.06 10.89 -2.31
C ASN A 344 -36.08 10.83 -1.12
N LEU A 345 -35.18 11.81 -1.02
CA LEU A 345 -34.12 11.87 -0.02
C LEU A 345 -34.53 12.82 1.11
N GLY A 346 -35.04 12.25 2.21
CA GLY A 346 -35.00 12.95 3.49
C GLY A 346 -33.53 13.24 3.92
N PRO A 347 -33.30 14.15 4.89
CA PRO A 347 -31.97 14.64 5.30
C PRO A 347 -31.04 13.60 5.95
N LYS A 348 -31.36 12.29 5.90
CA LYS A 348 -30.55 11.20 6.46
C LYS A 348 -30.17 10.08 5.48
N GLY A 349 -30.26 10.33 4.17
CA GLY A 349 -29.75 9.42 3.14
C GLY A 349 -30.69 8.23 2.88
N ALA A 350 -30.94 7.98 1.60
CA ALA A 350 -31.95 7.08 1.07
C ALA A 350 -32.01 5.68 1.70
N ILE A 351 -33.25 5.20 1.80
CA ILE A 351 -33.60 3.79 1.90
C ILE A 351 -32.97 3.01 0.75
N VAL A 352 -32.33 1.92 1.16
CA VAL A 352 -31.92 0.77 0.36
C VAL A 352 -33.16 0.20 -0.35
N VAL A 353 -33.30 0.40 -1.66
CA VAL A 353 -33.86 -0.70 -2.45
C VAL A 353 -32.67 -1.65 -2.60
N PRO A 354 -32.69 -2.86 -2.00
CA PRO A 354 -31.64 -3.82 -2.26
C PRO A 354 -31.44 -3.92 -3.76
N SER A 355 -30.22 -4.19 -4.25
CA SER A 355 -30.13 -4.90 -5.54
C SER A 355 -31.16 -6.00 -5.43
N THR A 356 -32.11 -6.06 -6.37
CA THR A 356 -33.39 -6.74 -6.14
C THR A 356 -33.21 -8.27 -6.05
N ASP A 357 -31.96 -8.74 -5.96
CA ASP A 357 -31.43 -10.07 -6.22
C ASP A 357 -32.13 -10.68 -7.45
N ALA A 358 -32.65 -9.81 -8.34
CA ALA A 358 -33.81 -10.11 -9.17
C ALA A 358 -33.42 -10.82 -10.44
N ASN A 359 -34.47 -11.40 -11.01
CA ASN A 359 -34.44 -12.23 -12.18
C ASN A 359 -35.68 -11.93 -13.03
N PRO A 360 -35.55 -11.71 -14.35
CA PRO A 360 -34.32 -11.71 -15.16
C PRO A 360 -33.37 -10.54 -14.85
N PRO A 361 -32.07 -10.60 -15.22
CA PRO A 361 -31.21 -9.42 -15.22
C PRO A 361 -31.85 -8.31 -16.07
N THR A 362 -31.98 -7.11 -15.53
CA THR A 362 -32.71 -6.02 -16.20
C THR A 362 -31.84 -4.86 -16.67
N SER A 363 -30.62 -4.71 -16.14
CA SER A 363 -29.75 -3.57 -16.44
C SER A 363 -28.93 -3.77 -17.70
N LYS A 364 -28.91 -2.74 -18.55
CA LYS A 364 -28.10 -2.69 -19.78
C LYS A 364 -26.60 -2.81 -19.47
N ILE A 365 -25.89 -3.57 -20.30
CA ILE A 365 -24.43 -3.68 -20.30
C ILE A 365 -23.90 -2.64 -21.29
N THR A 366 -23.19 -1.64 -20.75
CA THR A 366 -22.53 -0.57 -21.51
C THR A 366 -21.00 -0.59 -21.37
N ALA A 367 -20.49 -1.51 -20.53
CA ALA A 367 -19.07 -1.59 -20.21
C ALA A 367 -18.25 -2.02 -21.42
N THR A 368 -17.11 -1.38 -21.62
CA THR A 368 -16.05 -1.88 -22.49
C THR A 368 -15.32 -3.01 -21.76
N LEU A 369 -15.16 -4.15 -22.42
CA LEU A 369 -14.31 -5.24 -21.91
C LEU A 369 -12.84 -4.86 -22.07
N SER A 370 -12.05 -5.06 -21.02
CA SER A 370 -10.59 -4.91 -21.10
C SER A 370 -9.85 -5.89 -20.21
N ALA A 371 -8.63 -6.25 -20.59
CA ALA A 371 -7.78 -7.15 -19.85
C ALA A 371 -7.47 -6.65 -18.45
N GLN A 372 -7.60 -7.53 -17.45
CA GLN A 372 -7.13 -7.24 -16.10
C GLN A 372 -5.60 -7.22 -16.06
N MET A 373 -5.03 -6.05 -15.76
CA MET A 373 -3.58 -5.91 -15.67
C MET A 373 -3.03 -6.22 -14.28
N VAL A 374 -3.74 -5.90 -13.21
CA VAL A 374 -3.30 -6.23 -11.84
C VAL A 374 -3.21 -7.74 -11.61
N GLU A 375 -2.24 -8.15 -10.78
CA GLU A 375 -2.07 -9.53 -10.34
C GLU A 375 -3.38 -10.09 -9.73
N PRO A 376 -3.73 -11.35 -9.99
CA PRO A 376 -4.94 -11.95 -9.45
C PRO A 376 -4.85 -12.13 -7.92
N GLN A 377 -6.00 -12.31 -7.27
CA GLN A 377 -6.02 -12.62 -5.84
C GLN A 377 -5.68 -14.09 -5.58
N VAL A 378 -4.98 -14.35 -4.49
CA VAL A 378 -4.50 -15.68 -4.08
C VAL A 378 -4.63 -15.90 -2.58
N LYS A 379 -4.56 -17.16 -2.14
CA LYS A 379 -4.25 -17.53 -0.75
C LYS A 379 -2.78 -17.15 -0.47
N TYR A 380 -2.55 -15.89 -0.10
CA TYR A 380 -1.22 -15.27 -0.01
C TYR A 380 -0.39 -15.79 1.17
N LYS A 381 -1.03 -15.94 2.33
CA LYS A 381 -0.40 -16.41 3.57
C LYS A 381 -1.39 -17.28 4.35
N GLU A 382 -0.92 -18.41 4.87
CA GLU A 382 -1.68 -19.22 5.83
C GLU A 382 -1.60 -18.59 7.25
N VAL A 383 -2.73 -18.54 7.94
CA VAL A 383 -2.88 -18.11 9.33
C VAL A 383 -3.25 -19.32 10.17
N LYS A 384 -2.43 -19.63 11.18
CA LYS A 384 -2.61 -20.80 12.04
C LYS A 384 -3.22 -20.37 13.38
N PRO A 385 -4.29 -21.04 13.83
CA PRO A 385 -4.89 -20.73 15.12
C PRO A 385 -3.98 -21.10 16.27
N ILE A 386 -4.06 -20.33 17.36
CA ILE A 386 -3.22 -20.50 18.56
C ILE A 386 -3.99 -21.03 19.76
N GLY A 387 -5.33 -21.08 19.70
CA GLY A 387 -6.13 -21.57 20.81
C GLY A 387 -7.60 -21.74 20.48
N VAL A 388 -8.27 -22.60 21.27
CA VAL A 388 -9.72 -22.83 21.22
C VAL A 388 -10.22 -22.94 22.66
N GLN A 389 -11.24 -22.13 22.98
CA GLN A 389 -11.89 -22.10 24.30
C GLN A 389 -13.42 -22.06 24.15
N LYS A 390 -14.17 -22.33 25.22
CA LYS A 390 -15.62 -22.12 25.22
C LYS A 390 -15.97 -20.69 25.62
N ASP A 391 -17.04 -20.13 25.05
CA ASP A 391 -17.70 -18.93 25.55
C ASP A 391 -18.72 -19.26 26.65
N GLU A 392 -19.39 -18.23 27.19
CA GLU A 392 -20.39 -18.36 28.25
C GLU A 392 -21.62 -19.19 27.84
N GLU A 393 -21.88 -19.32 26.54
CA GLU A 393 -22.97 -20.13 25.97
C GLU A 393 -22.51 -21.55 25.60
N GLY A 394 -21.24 -21.88 25.84
CA GLY A 394 -20.66 -23.19 25.56
C GLY A 394 -20.21 -23.40 24.11
N ASN A 395 -20.29 -22.38 23.25
CA ASN A 395 -19.79 -22.43 21.87
C ASN A 395 -18.26 -22.37 21.85
N TYR A 396 -17.63 -22.95 20.83
CA TYR A 396 -16.18 -22.89 20.69
C TYR A 396 -15.74 -21.58 20.02
N VAL A 397 -14.80 -20.87 20.62
CA VAL A 397 -14.18 -19.66 20.09
C VAL A 397 -12.71 -19.95 19.79
N VAL A 398 -12.35 -19.81 18.52
CA VAL A 398 -10.99 -19.95 18.01
C VAL A 398 -10.29 -18.60 18.06
N ASP A 399 -9.07 -18.57 18.61
CA ASP A 399 -8.12 -17.48 18.45
C ASP A 399 -7.21 -17.77 17.26
N MET A 400 -7.38 -17.04 16.15
CA MET A 400 -6.53 -17.17 14.95
C MET A 400 -5.12 -16.59 15.14
N GLY A 401 -4.81 -15.97 16.29
CA GLY A 401 -3.51 -15.39 16.62
C GLY A 401 -3.28 -13.99 16.06
N GLU A 402 -3.80 -13.69 14.88
CA GLU A 402 -3.73 -12.38 14.24
C GLU A 402 -5.06 -11.98 13.59
N ASN A 403 -5.31 -10.67 13.50
CA ASN A 403 -6.38 -10.14 12.67
C ASN A 403 -5.95 -10.22 11.20
N TYR A 404 -6.74 -10.88 10.36
CA TYR A 404 -6.49 -10.99 8.93
C TYR A 404 -7.77 -10.84 8.12
N THR A 405 -7.61 -10.69 6.80
CA THR A 405 -8.72 -10.68 5.84
C THR A 405 -8.57 -11.82 4.87
N GLY A 406 -9.61 -12.64 4.75
CA GLY A 406 -9.64 -13.67 3.74
C GLY A 406 -10.54 -14.85 4.03
N PHE A 407 -10.04 -16.04 3.74
CA PHE A 407 -10.80 -17.28 3.81
C PHE A 407 -10.58 -17.99 5.14
N PHE A 408 -11.65 -18.56 5.67
CA PHE A 408 -11.62 -19.52 6.76
C PHE A 408 -11.86 -20.92 6.22
N GLU A 409 -11.14 -21.90 6.76
CA GLU A 409 -11.20 -23.30 6.36
C GLU A 409 -11.24 -24.18 7.61
N MET A 410 -12.15 -25.18 7.62
CA MET A 410 -12.26 -26.12 8.72
C MET A 410 -12.72 -27.51 8.26
N ASN A 411 -12.02 -28.56 8.71
CA ASN A 411 -12.53 -29.93 8.65
C ASN A 411 -13.54 -30.17 9.77
N LEU A 412 -14.63 -30.86 9.45
CA LEU A 412 -15.77 -31.06 10.32
C LEU A 412 -16.06 -32.56 10.50
N PHE A 413 -16.46 -32.94 11.71
CA PHE A 413 -16.70 -34.33 12.09
C PHE A 413 -17.96 -34.46 12.93
N ASN A 414 -18.39 -35.70 13.16
CA ASN A 414 -19.49 -36.08 14.07
C ASN A 414 -20.83 -35.37 13.79
N GLY A 415 -21.07 -34.96 12.55
CA GLY A 415 -22.36 -34.40 12.13
C GLY A 415 -23.37 -35.49 11.76
N LYS A 416 -24.65 -35.12 11.73
CA LYS A 416 -25.72 -35.89 11.09
C LYS A 416 -26.22 -35.13 9.87
N GLU A 417 -26.81 -35.84 8.92
CA GLU A 417 -27.39 -35.20 7.74
C GLU A 417 -28.36 -34.08 8.13
N GLY A 418 -28.13 -32.88 7.59
CA GLY A 418 -28.92 -31.68 7.89
C GLY A 418 -28.45 -30.87 9.11
N ASP A 419 -27.54 -31.39 9.94
CA ASP A 419 -26.91 -30.60 10.99
C ASP A 419 -26.18 -29.41 10.38
N THR A 420 -26.31 -28.24 11.00
CA THR A 420 -25.72 -26.98 10.51
C THR A 420 -24.68 -26.46 11.47
N VAL A 421 -23.46 -26.24 10.97
CA VAL A 421 -22.39 -25.52 11.67
C VAL A 421 -22.38 -24.07 11.20
N THR A 422 -22.31 -23.12 12.12
CA THR A 422 -22.20 -21.69 11.80
C THR A 422 -20.88 -21.13 12.29
N PHE A 423 -20.16 -20.43 11.42
CA PHE A 423 -18.91 -19.73 11.70
C PHE A 423 -19.18 -18.23 11.74
N LYS A 424 -19.00 -17.60 12.91
CA LYS A 424 -19.13 -16.14 13.09
C LYS A 424 -17.75 -15.55 13.33
N ILE A 425 -17.39 -14.51 12.56
CA ILE A 425 -16.04 -13.95 12.56
C ILE A 425 -16.06 -12.53 13.11
N ALA A 426 -15.11 -12.23 14.01
CA ALA A 426 -14.97 -10.93 14.64
C ALA A 426 -13.50 -10.45 14.70
N ASP A 427 -13.32 -9.14 14.52
CA ASP A 427 -12.06 -8.42 14.70
C ASP A 427 -11.74 -8.08 16.17
N ARG A 428 -12.71 -8.34 17.06
CA ARG A 428 -12.65 -8.07 18.50
C ARG A 428 -13.16 -9.26 19.29
N LYS A 429 -12.49 -9.59 20.40
CA LYS A 429 -12.85 -10.72 21.26
C LYS A 429 -14.22 -10.54 21.93
N VAL A 430 -14.61 -9.30 22.21
CA VAL A 430 -15.82 -8.94 22.97
C VAL A 430 -17.12 -9.07 22.17
N VAL A 431 -17.07 -9.36 20.87
CA VAL A 431 -18.24 -9.58 20.03
C VAL A 431 -18.12 -10.92 19.32
N LYS A 432 -19.24 -11.62 19.12
CA LYS A 432 -19.26 -12.92 18.43
C LYS A 432 -19.12 -12.78 16.91
N SER A 433 -19.64 -11.69 16.36
CA SER A 433 -19.61 -11.41 14.92
C SER A 433 -19.44 -9.92 14.73
N SER A 434 -18.39 -9.53 14.00
CA SER A 434 -18.27 -8.15 13.55
C SER A 434 -19.15 -8.00 12.31
N TRP A 435 -20.19 -7.16 12.42
CA TRP A 435 -21.02 -6.75 11.28
C TRP A 435 -21.61 -7.91 10.47
N ASN A 436 -22.16 -8.90 11.17
CA ASN A 436 -22.91 -10.02 10.59
C ASN A 436 -22.09 -10.93 9.66
N GLN A 437 -20.76 -10.94 9.78
CA GLN A 437 -19.87 -11.89 9.10
C GLN A 437 -20.16 -13.31 9.59
N ARG A 438 -20.84 -14.09 8.75
CA ARG A 438 -21.30 -15.44 9.10
C ARG A 438 -21.33 -16.37 7.90
N SER A 439 -20.71 -17.54 8.04
CA SER A 439 -20.79 -18.63 7.07
C SER A 439 -21.40 -19.87 7.70
N LYS A 440 -21.91 -20.77 6.87
CA LYS A 440 -22.61 -21.99 7.28
C LYS A 440 -22.12 -23.21 6.51
N TYR A 441 -22.17 -24.34 7.17
CA TYR A 441 -21.95 -25.65 6.56
C TYR A 441 -23.08 -26.58 6.99
N VAL A 442 -23.65 -27.32 6.04
CA VAL A 442 -24.69 -28.34 6.31
C VAL A 442 -24.14 -29.71 5.96
N PHE A 443 -24.18 -30.62 6.92
CA PHE A 443 -23.70 -31.99 6.74
C PHE A 443 -24.59 -32.81 5.82
N ASP A 444 -23.96 -33.72 5.09
CA ASP A 444 -24.62 -34.82 4.42
C ASP A 444 -24.66 -36.08 5.32
N LYS A 445 -25.06 -37.21 4.75
CA LYS A 445 -25.14 -38.50 5.43
C LYS A 445 -23.79 -39.07 5.90
N THR A 446 -22.65 -38.54 5.44
CA THR A 446 -21.33 -39.05 5.86
C THR A 446 -20.96 -38.61 7.28
N GLY A 447 -21.55 -37.51 7.76
CA GLY A 447 -21.23 -36.92 9.06
C GLY A 447 -19.81 -36.32 9.17
N THR A 448 -19.09 -36.25 8.05
CA THR A 448 -17.78 -35.58 7.92
C THR A 448 -17.85 -34.48 6.89
N GLY A 449 -16.95 -33.50 6.95
CA GLY A 449 -17.08 -32.32 6.13
C GLY A 449 -15.85 -31.45 5.98
N HIS A 450 -15.90 -30.55 5.01
CA HIS A 450 -14.88 -29.54 4.79
C HIS A 450 -15.52 -28.21 4.38
N PHE A 451 -15.46 -27.23 5.28
CA PHE A 451 -15.84 -25.86 4.97
C PHE A 451 -14.61 -25.09 4.47
N THR A 452 -14.76 -24.37 3.36
CA THR A 452 -13.79 -23.36 2.91
C THR A 452 -14.54 -22.26 2.16
N ASN A 453 -14.20 -21.00 2.43
CA ASN A 453 -14.72 -19.89 1.64
C ASN A 453 -14.31 -20.00 0.17
N ARG A 454 -15.11 -19.41 -0.74
CA ARG A 454 -14.84 -19.43 -2.19
C ARG A 454 -15.03 -18.08 -2.87
N PHE A 455 -16.17 -17.44 -2.66
CA PHE A 455 -16.57 -16.18 -3.30
C PHE A 455 -16.90 -15.06 -2.30
N ASN A 456 -16.70 -15.29 -0.99
CA ASN A 456 -16.73 -14.24 0.03
C ASN A 456 -15.49 -14.32 0.93
N LEU A 457 -15.19 -13.22 1.59
CA LEU A 457 -14.11 -13.08 2.55
C LEU A 457 -14.64 -12.54 3.87
N ALA A 458 -13.90 -12.75 4.95
CA ALA A 458 -14.16 -12.12 6.24
C ALA A 458 -12.88 -11.48 6.79
N GLY A 459 -13.04 -10.43 7.59
CA GLY A 459 -11.97 -9.79 8.34
C GLY A 459 -12.14 -10.04 9.84
N GLY A 460 -11.12 -10.62 10.48
CA GLY A 460 -11.11 -10.84 11.93
C GLY A 460 -10.03 -11.79 12.43
N ARG A 461 -10.05 -12.04 13.74
CA ARG A 461 -9.16 -12.95 14.49
C ARG A 461 -9.94 -14.01 15.26
N TRP A 462 -11.16 -13.69 15.69
CA TRP A 462 -11.96 -14.54 16.55
C TRP A 462 -13.03 -15.24 15.72
N VAL A 463 -13.08 -16.57 15.79
CA VAL A 463 -14.08 -17.38 15.09
C VAL A 463 -14.92 -18.13 16.10
N THR A 464 -16.17 -17.73 16.28
CA THR A 464 -17.15 -18.47 17.10
C THR A 464 -17.81 -19.54 16.23
N ILE A 465 -17.74 -20.79 16.68
CA ILE A 465 -18.27 -21.98 16.02
C ILE A 465 -19.47 -22.48 16.81
N GLU A 466 -20.63 -22.47 16.15
CA GLU A 466 -21.91 -22.94 16.70
C GLU A 466 -22.34 -24.21 15.96
N GLY A 467 -23.04 -25.11 16.66
CA GLY A 467 -23.62 -26.32 16.04
C GLY A 467 -22.70 -27.56 16.03
N ILE A 468 -21.62 -27.56 16.82
CA ILE A 468 -20.78 -28.75 17.07
C ILE A 468 -20.76 -29.13 18.55
N ASN A 469 -20.57 -30.42 18.84
CA ASN A 469 -20.54 -30.97 20.20
C ASN A 469 -19.17 -31.53 20.62
N TYR A 470 -18.14 -31.36 19.78
CA TYR A 470 -16.77 -31.79 20.04
C TYR A 470 -15.85 -30.57 20.01
N LYS A 471 -14.73 -30.65 20.74
CA LYS A 471 -13.70 -29.62 20.71
C LYS A 471 -12.92 -29.72 19.38
N PRO A 472 -12.88 -28.67 18.55
CA PRO A 472 -12.05 -28.66 17.35
C PRO A 472 -10.55 -28.80 17.66
N ASP A 473 -9.85 -29.59 16.85
CA ASP A 473 -8.38 -29.61 16.85
C ASP A 473 -7.82 -28.46 16.01
N LEU A 474 -6.73 -27.84 16.47
CA LEU A 474 -6.09 -26.72 15.76
C LEU A 474 -5.61 -27.09 14.35
N LYS A 475 -5.22 -28.36 14.13
CA LYS A 475 -4.76 -28.86 12.81
C LYS A 475 -5.85 -28.84 11.74
N ASP A 476 -7.11 -28.87 12.18
CA ASP A 476 -8.28 -28.93 11.30
C ASP A 476 -8.78 -27.54 10.91
N ILE A 477 -8.18 -26.48 11.43
CA ILE A 477 -8.59 -25.10 11.23
C ILE A 477 -7.46 -24.30 10.57
N LYS A 478 -7.78 -23.58 9.51
CA LYS A 478 -6.84 -22.69 8.82
C LYS A 478 -7.52 -21.38 8.44
N GLY A 479 -6.76 -20.30 8.52
CA GLY A 479 -7.08 -19.04 7.85
C GLY A 479 -6.17 -18.85 6.64
N TYR A 480 -6.63 -18.11 5.64
CA TYR A 480 -5.78 -17.65 4.55
C TYR A 480 -6.00 -16.17 4.32
N VAL A 481 -4.91 -15.41 4.32
CA VAL A 481 -4.91 -14.02 3.86
C VAL A 481 -5.17 -14.00 2.35
N ILE A 482 -6.20 -13.28 1.91
CA ILE A 482 -6.55 -13.13 0.50
C ILE A 482 -6.20 -11.72 0.05
N THR A 483 -5.30 -11.60 -0.93
CA THR A 483 -4.91 -10.33 -1.55
C THR A 483 -4.37 -10.58 -2.97
N ASN A 484 -4.17 -9.52 -3.75
CA ASN A 484 -3.49 -9.59 -5.05
C ASN A 484 -2.06 -10.12 -4.88
N ASN A 485 -1.62 -11.04 -5.75
CA ASN A 485 -0.32 -11.74 -5.68
C ASN A 485 0.90 -10.86 -6.04
N ARG A 486 1.03 -9.71 -5.38
CA ARG A 486 2.12 -8.76 -5.55
C ARG A 486 3.28 -9.18 -4.68
N LYS A 487 4.48 -9.21 -5.23
CA LYS A 487 5.67 -9.57 -4.46
C LYS A 487 6.04 -8.41 -3.54
N GLN A 488 6.42 -8.73 -2.31
CA GLN A 488 7.12 -7.80 -1.45
C GLN A 488 8.51 -7.52 -2.07
N ILE A 489 8.85 -6.24 -2.22
CA ILE A 489 10.10 -5.78 -2.85
C ILE A 489 11.10 -5.21 -1.85
N SER A 490 10.74 -5.15 -0.57
CA SER A 490 11.57 -4.55 0.46
C SER A 490 11.67 -5.38 1.72
N LYS A 491 12.80 -5.24 2.42
CA LYS A 491 13.04 -5.83 3.74
C LYS A 491 13.67 -4.78 4.63
N PHE A 492 13.30 -4.79 5.91
CA PHE A 492 13.87 -3.92 6.93
C PHE A 492 14.14 -4.70 8.20
N LYS A 493 15.28 -4.42 8.84
CA LYS A 493 15.63 -4.90 10.17
C LYS A 493 16.52 -3.87 10.87
N SER A 494 16.29 -3.66 12.16
CA SER A 494 17.09 -2.77 13.01
C SER A 494 17.44 -3.40 14.35
N SER A 495 18.26 -2.71 15.14
CA SER A 495 18.56 -3.07 16.53
C SER A 495 17.35 -2.95 17.47
N SER A 496 16.32 -2.19 17.10
CA SER A 496 15.10 -2.03 17.90
C SER A 496 14.06 -3.09 17.55
N LYS A 497 13.73 -3.94 18.53
CA LYS A 497 12.64 -4.93 18.40
C LYS A 497 11.29 -4.26 18.14
N LEU A 498 11.04 -3.11 18.77
CA LEU A 498 9.80 -2.35 18.61
C LEU A 498 9.64 -1.86 17.16
N LEU A 499 10.66 -1.23 16.59
CA LEU A 499 10.62 -0.76 15.20
C LEU A 499 10.41 -1.90 14.19
N ASN A 500 11.05 -3.05 14.43
CA ASN A 500 10.86 -4.24 13.60
C ASN A 500 9.41 -4.75 13.67
N GLN A 501 8.79 -4.71 14.86
CA GLN A 501 7.38 -5.07 15.04
C GLN A 501 6.44 -4.06 14.36
N ILE A 502 6.70 -2.76 14.50
CA ILE A 502 5.90 -1.71 13.84
C ILE A 502 5.91 -1.92 12.32
N TYR A 503 7.08 -2.12 11.73
CA TYR A 503 7.19 -2.38 10.28
C TYR A 503 6.38 -3.62 9.86
N GLN A 504 6.51 -4.73 10.59
CA GLN A 504 5.78 -5.96 10.25
C GLN A 504 4.26 -5.82 10.39
N VAL A 505 3.79 -5.16 11.45
CA VAL A 505 2.35 -4.91 11.66
C VAL A 505 1.80 -3.96 10.60
N ASN A 506 2.60 -3.00 10.14
CA ASN A 506 2.23 -2.11 9.03
C ASN A 506 1.99 -2.90 7.73
N LEU A 507 2.93 -3.77 7.35
CA LEU A 507 2.79 -4.64 6.17
C LEU A 507 1.56 -5.55 6.26
N ASN A 508 1.32 -6.14 7.44
CA ASN A 508 0.14 -6.98 7.68
C ASN A 508 -1.16 -6.17 7.50
N THR A 509 -1.18 -4.94 8.01
CA THR A 509 -2.34 -4.04 7.88
C THR A 509 -2.61 -3.70 6.42
N TYR A 510 -1.57 -3.36 5.66
CA TYR A 510 -1.69 -3.07 4.23
C TYR A 510 -2.29 -4.24 3.46
N ILE A 511 -1.75 -5.46 3.67
CA ILE A 511 -2.22 -6.67 3.01
C ILE A 511 -3.68 -6.96 3.40
N ALA A 512 -4.03 -6.86 4.68
CA ALA A 512 -5.39 -7.14 5.16
C ALA A 512 -6.44 -6.16 4.60
N ASN A 513 -6.02 -5.01 4.06
CA ASN A 513 -6.90 -4.00 3.48
C ASN A 513 -6.76 -3.86 1.96
N THR A 514 -5.97 -4.70 1.30
CA THR A 514 -5.87 -4.73 -0.16
C THR A 514 -6.65 -5.95 -0.69
N ILE A 515 -7.87 -5.72 -1.17
CA ILE A 515 -8.75 -6.76 -1.71
C ILE A 515 -9.32 -6.32 -3.06
N ASP A 516 -9.65 -7.26 -3.93
CA ASP A 516 -10.35 -6.98 -5.20
C ASP A 516 -9.72 -5.87 -6.07
N GLY A 517 -8.39 -5.73 -6.03
CA GLY A 517 -7.67 -4.69 -6.78
C GLY A 517 -7.85 -3.26 -6.25
N ILE A 518 -8.42 -3.11 -5.06
CA ILE A 518 -8.63 -1.82 -4.38
C ILE A 518 -8.01 -1.84 -2.97
N LEU A 519 -7.63 -0.65 -2.49
CA LEU A 519 -7.31 -0.41 -1.09
C LEU A 519 -8.56 0.04 -0.38
N VAL A 520 -9.00 -0.69 0.64
CA VAL A 520 -10.20 -0.33 1.42
C VAL A 520 -9.84 0.28 2.77
N ASP A 521 -10.76 1.04 3.35
CA ASP A 521 -10.67 1.55 4.71
C ASP A 521 -10.58 0.40 5.72
N CYS A 522 -11.54 -0.53 5.64
CA CYS A 522 -11.62 -1.72 6.45
C CYS A 522 -12.31 -2.87 5.69
N PRO A 523 -11.91 -4.13 5.93
CA PRO A 523 -12.31 -5.26 5.10
C PRO A 523 -13.64 -5.91 5.50
N HIS A 524 -14.22 -5.50 6.64
CA HIS A 524 -15.33 -6.21 7.28
C HIS A 524 -16.57 -5.34 7.50
N ARG A 525 -16.41 -4.03 7.77
CA ARG A 525 -17.52 -3.09 8.02
C ARG A 525 -18.01 -2.41 6.74
N GLU A 526 -17.12 -1.81 5.96
CA GLU A 526 -17.48 -0.95 4.81
C GLU A 526 -16.97 -1.46 3.46
N ARG A 527 -15.74 -2.00 3.40
CA ARG A 527 -15.05 -2.39 2.17
C ARG A 527 -15.02 -1.25 1.13
N ARG A 528 -14.79 -0.02 1.58
CA ARG A 528 -14.83 1.17 0.71
C ARG A 528 -13.42 1.64 0.36
N GLY A 529 -13.20 1.84 -0.93
CA GLY A 529 -11.96 2.43 -1.45
C GLY A 529 -11.95 3.93 -1.28
N TRP A 530 -11.80 4.38 -0.03
CA TRP A 530 -11.66 5.78 0.32
C TRP A 530 -10.29 6.31 -0.17
N GLY A 531 -10.26 7.48 -0.82
CA GLY A 531 -9.07 7.93 -1.53
C GLY A 531 -7.94 8.45 -0.62
N GLU A 532 -8.25 8.94 0.57
CA GLU A 532 -7.26 9.30 1.60
C GLU A 532 -6.45 8.09 2.09
N VAL A 533 -7.10 6.92 2.28
CA VAL A 533 -6.41 5.71 2.71
C VAL A 533 -5.57 5.15 1.57
N THR A 534 -5.98 5.40 0.32
CA THR A 534 -5.14 5.08 -0.84
C THR A 534 -3.89 5.94 -0.85
N VAL A 535 -4.01 7.26 -0.61
CA VAL A 535 -2.84 8.14 -0.50
C VAL A 535 -1.92 7.65 0.62
N ALA A 536 -2.47 7.34 1.81
CA ALA A 536 -1.68 6.87 2.94
C ALA A 536 -0.96 5.55 2.65
N ALA A 537 -1.70 4.53 2.22
CA ALA A 537 -1.16 3.21 1.94
C ALA A 537 -0.25 3.18 0.70
N MET A 538 -0.42 4.11 -0.25
CA MET A 538 0.48 4.23 -1.40
C MET A 538 1.87 4.72 -0.98
N TYR A 539 1.94 5.77 -0.14
CA TYR A 539 3.21 6.30 0.37
C TYR A 539 3.85 5.35 1.38
N GLY A 540 3.01 4.73 2.23
CA GLY A 540 3.41 3.82 3.28
C GLY A 540 3.89 2.47 2.78
N ASP A 541 3.18 1.85 1.83
CA ASP A 541 3.40 0.43 1.56
C ASP A 541 3.42 0.07 0.08
N ALA A 542 2.47 0.56 -0.71
CA ALA A 542 2.34 0.11 -2.09
C ALA A 542 3.63 0.33 -2.87
N LEU A 543 4.13 1.57 -2.94
CA LEU A 543 5.34 1.90 -3.69
C LEU A 543 6.65 1.49 -3.00
N PRO A 544 6.82 1.67 -1.66
CA PRO A 544 8.08 1.34 -1.02
C PRO A 544 8.24 -0.14 -0.66
N ASN A 545 7.16 -0.95 -0.58
CA ASN A 545 7.23 -2.32 -0.05
C ASN A 545 6.69 -3.40 -0.99
N PHE A 546 5.87 -3.10 -2.00
CA PHE A 546 5.29 -4.10 -2.93
C PHE A 546 5.46 -3.74 -4.41
N GLU A 547 5.46 -4.75 -5.29
CA GLU A 547 5.38 -4.52 -6.74
C GLU A 547 4.08 -3.77 -7.07
N SER A 548 4.20 -2.57 -7.64
CA SER A 548 3.05 -1.67 -7.78
C SER A 548 2.76 -1.17 -9.20
N GLY A 549 3.61 -1.44 -10.20
CA GLY A 549 3.41 -0.91 -11.56
C GLY A 549 2.07 -1.30 -12.19
N ALA A 550 1.77 -2.60 -12.27
CA ALA A 550 0.50 -3.09 -12.82
C ALA A 550 -0.71 -2.70 -11.94
N TYR A 551 -0.53 -2.75 -10.61
CA TYR A 551 -1.54 -2.34 -9.64
C TYR A 551 -1.95 -0.86 -9.81
N MET A 552 -0.98 0.05 -9.85
CA MET A 552 -1.23 1.49 -9.98
C MET A 552 -1.77 1.86 -11.37
N ALA A 553 -1.36 1.15 -12.43
CA ALA A 553 -1.94 1.34 -13.76
C ALA A 553 -3.44 0.98 -13.78
N GLN A 554 -3.82 -0.15 -13.18
CA GLN A 554 -5.23 -0.56 -13.06
C GLN A 554 -6.02 0.40 -12.16
N TYR A 555 -5.43 0.81 -11.03
CA TYR A 555 -6.07 1.71 -10.09
C TYR A 555 -6.30 3.11 -10.70
N ALA A 556 -5.32 3.64 -11.44
CA ALA A 556 -5.46 4.89 -12.18
C ALA A 556 -6.56 4.82 -13.25
N GLN A 557 -6.66 3.71 -13.99
CA GLN A 557 -7.75 3.48 -14.93
C GLN A 557 -9.12 3.47 -14.22
N PHE A 558 -9.22 2.82 -13.06
CA PHE A 558 -10.46 2.84 -12.28
C PHE A 558 -10.80 4.27 -11.84
N MET A 559 -9.83 5.07 -11.38
CA MET A 559 -10.08 6.48 -11.03
C MET A 559 -10.61 7.28 -12.22
N GLN A 560 -10.04 7.09 -13.41
CA GLN A 560 -10.50 7.75 -14.65
C GLN A 560 -11.92 7.34 -15.02
N ASP A 561 -12.22 6.04 -14.95
CA ASP A 561 -13.55 5.54 -15.27
C ASP A 561 -14.59 6.04 -14.24
N ALA A 562 -14.21 6.18 -12.97
CA ALA A 562 -15.09 6.61 -11.89
C ALA A 562 -15.29 8.14 -11.81
N GLN A 563 -14.45 8.95 -12.48
CA GLN A 563 -14.59 10.41 -12.52
C GLN A 563 -15.98 10.81 -13.05
N ALA A 564 -16.61 11.76 -12.36
CA ALA A 564 -17.90 12.31 -12.76
C ALA A 564 -17.77 13.15 -14.05
N ASP A 565 -18.90 13.37 -14.72
CA ASP A 565 -18.91 14.04 -16.03
C ASP A 565 -18.49 15.53 -15.94
N ASP A 566 -18.73 16.16 -14.79
CA ASP A 566 -18.28 17.53 -14.45
C ASP A 566 -16.79 17.64 -14.08
N GLY A 567 -16.05 16.52 -14.11
CA GLY A 567 -14.63 16.48 -13.76
C GLY A 567 -14.34 16.20 -12.29
N LYS A 568 -15.36 16.09 -11.43
CA LYS A 568 -15.16 15.77 -10.01
C LYS A 568 -14.57 14.37 -9.83
N MET A 569 -13.48 14.28 -9.08
CA MET A 569 -12.92 13.02 -8.61
C MET A 569 -13.71 12.50 -7.41
N ARG A 570 -13.87 11.18 -7.29
CA ARG A 570 -14.60 10.59 -6.16
C ARG A 570 -13.75 10.45 -4.91
N ALA A 571 -14.34 10.70 -3.75
CA ALA A 571 -13.79 10.37 -2.44
C ALA A 571 -13.82 8.86 -2.15
N VAL A 572 -14.81 8.14 -2.70
CA VAL A 572 -14.93 6.67 -2.62
C VAL A 572 -15.01 6.09 -4.03
N ILE A 573 -13.98 5.35 -4.44
CA ILE A 573 -13.88 4.86 -5.82
C ILE A 573 -14.96 3.81 -6.16
N ASN A 574 -15.38 3.03 -5.17
CA ASN A 574 -16.42 2.01 -5.29
C ASN A 574 -17.75 2.41 -4.62
N GLY A 575 -18.06 3.70 -4.49
CA GLY A 575 -19.30 4.14 -3.83
C GLY A 575 -19.84 5.48 -4.31
N ASP A 576 -21.02 5.82 -3.81
CA ASP A 576 -21.57 7.16 -3.88
C ASP A 576 -20.68 8.15 -3.16
N ASP A 577 -20.65 9.35 -3.70
CA ASP A 577 -19.55 10.28 -3.46
C ASP A 577 -19.78 11.18 -2.24
N PHE A 578 -18.67 11.58 -1.63
CA PHE A 578 -18.58 12.60 -0.58
C PHE A 578 -17.61 13.68 -1.05
N GLU A 579 -17.88 14.94 -0.74
CA GLU A 579 -17.07 16.05 -1.24
C GLU A 579 -15.97 16.46 -0.26
N PHE A 580 -15.17 15.48 0.21
CA PHE A 580 -14.05 15.74 1.11
C PHE A 580 -12.73 15.81 0.35
N LEU A 581 -12.09 16.99 0.33
CA LEU A 581 -10.98 17.27 -0.58
C LEU A 581 -9.85 16.24 -0.46
N MET A 582 -9.39 15.94 0.76
CA MET A 582 -8.29 15.00 0.96
C MET A 582 -8.60 13.57 0.47
N TRP A 583 -9.88 13.17 0.47
CA TRP A 583 -10.31 11.88 -0.07
C TRP A 583 -10.36 11.88 -1.60
N MET A 584 -10.54 13.05 -2.21
CA MET A 584 -10.51 13.23 -3.66
C MET A 584 -9.09 13.52 -4.18
N ALA A 585 -8.11 13.71 -3.29
CA ALA A 585 -6.77 14.19 -3.61
C ALA A 585 -5.83 13.14 -4.23
N ASN A 586 -6.26 11.88 -4.31
CA ASN A 586 -5.53 10.76 -4.93
C ASN A 586 -5.02 11.13 -6.34
N SER A 587 -5.82 11.88 -7.10
CA SER A 587 -5.36 12.61 -8.28
C SER A 587 -5.14 14.09 -7.90
N PRO A 588 -3.95 14.70 -8.12
CA PRO A 588 -2.76 14.13 -8.76
C PRO A 588 -1.75 13.44 -7.82
N ILE A 589 -1.96 13.46 -6.50
CA ILE A 589 -0.91 13.11 -5.52
C ILE A 589 -0.30 11.72 -5.76
N THR A 590 -1.13 10.70 -5.93
CA THR A 590 -0.69 9.31 -6.15
C THR A 590 -0.11 9.11 -7.54
N ILE A 591 -0.63 9.81 -8.54
CA ILE A 591 -0.18 9.71 -9.93
C ILE A 591 1.25 10.25 -10.05
N TRP A 592 1.52 11.42 -9.43
CA TRP A 592 2.87 11.98 -9.42
C TRP A 592 3.86 11.10 -8.67
N GLU A 593 3.53 10.62 -7.46
CA GLU A 593 4.45 9.75 -6.71
C GLU A 593 4.72 8.42 -7.43
N THR A 594 3.70 7.84 -8.08
CA THR A 594 3.90 6.64 -8.91
C THR A 594 4.89 6.91 -10.04
N TYR A 595 4.81 8.07 -10.70
CA TYR A 595 5.79 8.48 -11.70
C TYR A 595 7.18 8.71 -11.09
N ARG A 596 7.29 9.36 -9.92
CA ARG A 596 8.57 9.55 -9.22
C ARG A 596 9.29 8.22 -8.97
N MET A 597 8.54 7.20 -8.55
CA MET A 597 9.09 5.88 -8.22
C MET A 597 9.34 4.99 -9.44
N LEU A 598 8.50 5.05 -10.48
CA LEU A 598 8.54 4.10 -11.61
C LEU A 598 9.01 4.71 -12.94
N GLY A 599 9.04 6.03 -13.07
CA GLY A 599 9.45 6.75 -14.29
C GLY A 599 8.47 6.58 -15.45
N ASP A 600 7.24 6.15 -15.18
CA ASP A 600 6.26 5.79 -16.22
C ASP A 600 5.51 7.01 -16.78
N LYS A 601 6.03 7.58 -17.87
CA LYS A 601 5.36 8.71 -18.54
C LYS A 601 4.00 8.34 -19.13
N LYS A 602 3.77 7.09 -19.53
CA LYS A 602 2.48 6.66 -20.11
C LYS A 602 1.36 6.78 -19.08
N LEU A 603 1.65 6.53 -17.80
CA LEU A 603 0.69 6.75 -16.72
C LEU A 603 0.24 8.21 -16.66
N LEU A 604 1.19 9.15 -16.74
CA LEU A 604 0.89 10.58 -16.75
C LEU A 604 0.08 10.97 -18.00
N GLU A 605 0.52 10.53 -19.18
CA GLU A 605 -0.14 10.81 -20.46
C GLU A 605 -1.61 10.36 -20.46
N ASN A 606 -1.86 9.13 -20.01
CA ASN A 606 -3.20 8.56 -19.95
C ASN A 606 -4.11 9.29 -18.95
N HIS A 607 -3.53 9.76 -17.83
CA HIS A 607 -4.29 10.42 -16.76
C HIS A 607 -4.51 11.91 -16.98
N TYR A 608 -3.68 12.55 -17.80
CA TYR A 608 -3.67 14.00 -17.98
C TYR A 608 -5.05 14.60 -18.33
N PRO A 609 -5.87 14.02 -19.22
CA PRO A 609 -7.19 14.58 -19.53
C PRO A 609 -8.12 14.62 -18.32
N THR A 610 -8.07 13.61 -17.45
CA THR A 610 -8.87 13.58 -16.22
C THR A 610 -8.34 14.54 -15.16
N LEU A 611 -7.00 14.71 -15.10
CA LEU A 611 -6.37 15.72 -14.25
C LEU A 611 -6.81 17.14 -14.63
N GLN A 612 -6.84 17.48 -15.92
CA GLN A 612 -7.26 18.81 -16.38
C GLN A 612 -8.68 19.14 -15.93
N LYS A 613 -9.63 18.21 -16.13
CA LYS A 613 -11.02 18.37 -15.66
C LYS A 613 -11.11 18.54 -14.14
N TRP A 614 -10.30 17.78 -13.41
CA TRP A 614 -10.28 17.86 -11.95
C TRP A 614 -9.71 19.19 -11.44
N MET A 615 -8.62 19.69 -12.04
CA MET A 615 -8.06 21.00 -11.69
C MET A 615 -9.02 22.14 -12.05
N GLN A 616 -9.77 22.01 -13.15
CA GLN A 616 -10.82 22.96 -13.50
C GLN A 616 -11.97 22.95 -12.47
N TRP A 617 -12.41 21.77 -12.03
CA TRP A 617 -13.44 21.67 -11.00
C TRP A 617 -12.99 22.33 -9.69
N LEU A 618 -11.75 22.10 -9.24
CA LEU A 618 -11.19 22.76 -8.05
C LEU A 618 -11.02 24.26 -8.21
N TYR A 619 -10.72 24.73 -9.43
CA TYR A 619 -10.69 26.16 -9.75
C TYR A 619 -12.07 26.79 -9.51
N GLU A 620 -13.13 26.18 -10.03
CA GLU A 620 -14.53 26.63 -9.89
C GLU A 620 -15.02 26.62 -8.43
N HIS A 621 -14.47 25.72 -7.60
CA HIS A 621 -14.75 25.61 -6.17
C HIS A 621 -13.76 26.40 -5.30
N SER A 622 -13.16 27.43 -5.88
CA SER A 622 -12.25 28.35 -5.20
C SER A 622 -12.55 29.81 -5.56
N ASP A 623 -12.10 30.75 -4.74
CA ASP A 623 -12.30 32.19 -4.92
C ASP A 623 -11.11 32.86 -5.63
N TYR A 624 -10.58 32.21 -6.68
CA TYR A 624 -9.36 32.64 -7.36
C TYR A 624 -9.42 34.09 -7.86
N ASP A 625 -10.53 34.51 -8.48
CA ASP A 625 -10.68 35.85 -9.03
C ASP A 625 -10.65 36.95 -7.95
N ALA A 626 -11.04 36.60 -6.71
CA ALA A 626 -10.92 37.46 -5.54
C ALA A 626 -9.55 37.34 -4.84
N GLY A 627 -8.62 36.57 -5.40
CA GLY A 627 -7.31 36.25 -4.80
C GLY A 627 -7.39 35.26 -3.64
N GLY A 628 -8.50 34.52 -3.51
CA GLY A 628 -8.81 33.64 -2.39
C GLY A 628 -8.41 32.17 -2.55
N GLY A 629 -8.65 31.41 -1.48
CA GLY A 629 -8.45 29.96 -1.39
C GLY A 629 -9.68 29.17 -1.86
N LEU A 630 -9.88 27.98 -1.30
CA LEU A 630 -11.09 27.19 -1.48
C LEU A 630 -12.32 27.90 -0.90
N LYS A 631 -13.48 27.71 -1.55
CA LYS A 631 -14.78 28.10 -0.98
C LYS A 631 -15.11 27.15 0.17
N ILE A 632 -15.15 27.67 1.39
CA ILE A 632 -15.34 26.85 2.60
C ILE A 632 -16.84 26.71 2.91
N GLY A 633 -17.32 25.47 2.99
CA GLY A 633 -18.68 25.17 3.39
C GLY A 633 -18.98 25.49 4.86
N THR A 634 -20.22 25.24 5.26
CA THR A 634 -20.71 25.51 6.62
C THR A 634 -19.97 24.62 7.64
N ARG A 635 -19.56 25.20 8.78
CA ARG A 635 -18.92 24.45 9.86
C ARG A 635 -19.83 23.31 10.35
N GLY A 636 -19.28 22.10 10.44
CA GLY A 636 -19.97 20.89 10.87
C GLY A 636 -20.85 20.23 9.80
N SER A 637 -20.97 20.82 8.60
CA SER A 637 -21.70 20.22 7.47
C SER A 637 -20.80 19.24 6.69
N LEU A 638 -21.39 18.47 5.78
CA LEU A 638 -20.66 17.58 4.86
C LEU A 638 -20.32 18.27 3.53
N GLU A 639 -20.46 19.59 3.46
CA GLU A 639 -20.14 20.39 2.28
C GLU A 639 -18.63 20.44 2.07
N PHE A 640 -18.22 20.57 0.82
CA PHE A 640 -16.83 20.81 0.44
C PHE A 640 -16.22 22.01 1.18
N PRO A 641 -14.93 21.97 1.60
CA PRO A 641 -13.95 20.90 1.40
C PRO A 641 -13.93 19.80 2.48
N GLY A 642 -14.68 19.93 3.57
CA GLY A 642 -15.00 18.83 4.48
C GLY A 642 -14.10 18.66 5.71
N LEU A 643 -13.76 17.40 6.04
CA LEU A 643 -13.28 16.93 7.36
C LEU A 643 -11.89 17.41 7.81
N GLY A 644 -10.96 17.65 6.89
CA GLY A 644 -9.57 17.96 7.22
C GLY A 644 -8.82 16.73 7.74
N ASP A 645 -8.04 16.88 8.82
CA ASP A 645 -7.31 15.76 9.43
C ASP A 645 -8.20 14.92 10.35
N TRP A 646 -8.72 13.81 9.82
CA TRP A 646 -9.69 12.93 10.50
C TRP A 646 -9.04 12.00 11.53
N CYS A 647 -9.71 11.78 12.68
CA CYS A 647 -9.24 10.86 13.74
C CYS A 647 -7.92 11.27 14.39
N THR A 648 -7.70 12.57 14.61
CA THR A 648 -6.57 13.02 15.44
C THR A 648 -6.71 12.49 16.88
N PRO A 649 -5.59 12.32 17.62
CA PRO A 649 -5.65 12.00 19.05
C PRO A 649 -6.42 13.03 19.87
N ARG A 650 -6.54 14.26 19.37
CA ARG A 650 -7.29 15.36 20.00
C ARG A 650 -8.80 15.34 19.71
N GLY A 651 -9.28 14.45 18.83
CA GLY A 651 -10.71 14.21 18.65
C GLY A 651 -11.39 14.88 17.45
N ASN A 652 -10.73 14.97 16.28
CA ASN A 652 -11.34 15.50 15.04
C ASN A 652 -12.24 14.47 14.33
N PHE A 653 -13.53 14.81 14.15
CA PHE A 653 -14.53 13.96 13.48
C PHE A 653 -15.51 14.80 12.63
N TRP A 654 -16.73 14.31 12.41
CA TRP A 654 -17.74 14.97 11.58
C TRP A 654 -18.02 16.43 11.98
N THR A 655 -18.01 16.73 13.27
CA THR A 655 -18.28 18.06 13.80
C THR A 655 -17.14 19.07 13.58
N SER A 656 -15.92 18.61 13.23
CA SER A 656 -14.80 19.48 12.87
C SER A 656 -14.75 19.80 11.38
N SER A 657 -15.67 19.25 10.58
CA SER A 657 -15.78 19.58 9.15
C SER A 657 -15.88 21.10 8.95
N ASN A 658 -15.11 21.63 8.01
CA ASN A 658 -15.02 23.06 7.71
C ASN A 658 -14.68 23.97 8.92
N SER A 659 -14.05 23.46 9.98
CA SER A 659 -13.42 24.32 11.01
C SER A 659 -12.24 25.12 10.42
N PRO A 660 -11.75 26.18 11.09
CA PRO A 660 -10.55 26.91 10.64
C PRO A 660 -9.33 26.01 10.39
N GLU A 661 -9.11 25.01 11.25
CA GLU A 661 -8.03 24.01 11.11
C GLU A 661 -8.26 23.09 9.92
N SER A 662 -9.50 22.61 9.73
CA SER A 662 -9.84 21.81 8.55
C SER A 662 -9.71 22.62 7.25
N ALA A 663 -10.14 23.88 7.26
CA ALA A 663 -10.01 24.78 6.12
C ALA A 663 -8.54 25.02 5.77
N HIS A 664 -7.67 25.24 6.76
CA HIS A 664 -6.21 25.35 6.55
C HIS A 664 -5.62 24.08 5.98
N PHE A 665 -5.94 22.92 6.58
CA PHE A 665 -5.50 21.62 6.10
C PHE A 665 -5.87 21.40 4.63
N ASN A 666 -7.14 21.60 4.27
CA ASN A 666 -7.63 21.41 2.91
C ASN A 666 -7.03 22.42 1.93
N ASN A 667 -6.83 23.69 2.32
CA ASN A 667 -6.16 24.67 1.48
C ASN A 667 -4.67 24.32 1.23
N CYS A 668 -3.98 23.74 2.21
CA CYS A 668 -2.63 23.19 2.03
C CYS A 668 -2.62 21.99 1.09
N VAL A 669 -3.60 21.08 1.23
CA VAL A 669 -3.78 19.94 0.30
C VAL A 669 -3.98 20.45 -1.13
N TYR A 670 -4.82 21.48 -1.34
CA TYR A 670 -5.01 22.04 -2.68
C TYR A 670 -3.74 22.67 -3.26
N ALA A 671 -2.98 23.43 -2.46
CA ALA A 671 -1.67 23.94 -2.87
C ALA A 671 -0.73 22.80 -3.28
N PHE A 672 -0.70 21.72 -2.50
CA PHE A 672 0.10 20.55 -2.83
C PHE A 672 -0.37 19.87 -4.12
N MET A 673 -1.67 19.73 -4.34
CA MET A 673 -2.23 19.18 -5.58
C MET A 673 -1.87 20.02 -6.81
N LEU A 674 -1.95 21.34 -6.72
CA LEU A 674 -1.54 22.26 -7.79
C LEU A 674 -0.06 22.13 -8.14
N GLU A 675 0.81 21.96 -7.14
CA GLU A 675 2.24 21.72 -7.35
C GLU A 675 2.50 20.37 -8.05
N ASN A 676 1.78 19.32 -7.64
CA ASN A 676 1.85 18.02 -8.34
C ASN A 676 1.32 18.13 -9.79
N ALA A 677 0.25 18.89 -10.04
CA ALA A 677 -0.27 19.13 -11.38
C ALA A 677 0.72 19.91 -12.25
N LEU A 678 1.38 20.93 -11.69
CA LEU A 678 2.48 21.66 -12.32
C LEU A 678 3.60 20.70 -12.75
N HIS A 679 4.10 19.87 -11.82
CA HIS A 679 5.17 18.93 -12.13
C HIS A 679 4.77 17.90 -13.20
N ILE A 680 3.51 17.43 -13.18
CA ILE A 680 2.99 16.54 -14.22
C ILE A 680 2.98 17.25 -15.59
N ALA A 681 2.50 18.49 -15.65
CA ALA A 681 2.49 19.28 -16.88
C ALA A 681 3.91 19.50 -17.42
N GLU A 682 4.87 19.83 -16.56
CA GLU A 682 6.28 19.98 -16.93
C GLU A 682 6.88 18.66 -17.44
N ALA A 683 6.64 17.54 -16.76
CA ALA A 683 7.14 16.22 -17.17
C ALA A 683 6.60 15.77 -18.55
N LEU A 684 5.43 16.27 -18.93
CA LEU A 684 4.74 16.05 -20.21
C LEU A 684 4.97 17.17 -21.24
N ASN A 685 5.80 18.18 -20.92
CA ASN A 685 6.07 19.35 -21.75
C ASN A 685 4.82 20.18 -22.13
N LYS A 686 3.86 20.30 -21.21
CA LYS A 686 2.63 21.11 -21.35
C LYS A 686 2.84 22.50 -20.75
N GLN A 687 3.68 23.31 -21.41
CA GLN A 687 4.17 24.58 -20.88
C GLN A 687 3.04 25.61 -20.56
N GLU A 688 2.00 25.67 -21.39
CA GLU A 688 0.86 26.58 -21.16
C GLU A 688 0.09 26.21 -19.88
N ASP A 689 -0.24 24.93 -19.72
CA ASP A 689 -0.91 24.41 -18.52
C ASP A 689 -0.03 24.56 -17.27
N ALA A 690 1.28 24.33 -17.39
CA ALA A 690 2.24 24.54 -16.31
C ALA A 690 2.19 25.99 -15.79
N GLU A 691 2.19 26.99 -16.69
CA GLU A 691 2.09 28.39 -16.29
C GLU A 691 0.72 28.74 -15.68
N ILE A 692 -0.38 28.10 -16.12
CA ILE A 692 -1.70 28.22 -15.47
C ILE A 692 -1.65 27.69 -14.03
N TYR A 693 -1.15 26.47 -13.84
CA TYR A 693 -1.06 25.85 -12.52
C TYR A 693 -0.14 26.63 -11.58
N LYS A 694 0.99 27.12 -12.09
CA LYS A 694 1.94 27.95 -11.34
C LYS A 694 1.31 29.26 -10.85
N LYS A 695 0.55 29.97 -11.70
CA LYS A 695 -0.18 31.19 -11.31
C LYS A 695 -1.23 30.89 -10.25
N ARG A 696 -2.02 29.83 -10.45
CA ARG A 696 -3.05 29.42 -9.48
C ARG A 696 -2.44 29.02 -8.13
N LEU A 697 -1.32 28.30 -8.15
CA LEU A 697 -0.54 27.89 -6.98
C LEU A 697 -0.04 29.08 -6.18
N ALA A 698 0.48 30.12 -6.84
CA ALA A 698 0.94 31.33 -6.17
C ALA A 698 -0.19 32.03 -5.39
N VAL A 699 -1.37 32.18 -6.02
CA VAL A 699 -2.57 32.74 -5.35
C VAL A 699 -3.01 31.85 -4.20
N GLN A 700 -3.04 30.52 -4.40
CA GLN A 700 -3.44 29.56 -3.36
C GLN A 700 -2.54 29.66 -2.12
N ARG A 701 -1.22 29.67 -2.31
CA ARG A 701 -0.24 29.75 -1.22
C ARG A 701 -0.40 31.06 -0.44
N LYS A 702 -0.51 32.19 -1.15
CA LYS A 702 -0.70 33.51 -0.53
C LYS A 702 -1.99 33.58 0.29
N ALA A 703 -3.12 33.13 -0.27
CA ALA A 703 -4.40 33.13 0.41
C ALA A 703 -4.40 32.23 1.65
N THR A 704 -3.81 31.03 1.53
CA THR A 704 -3.73 30.08 2.65
C THR A 704 -2.86 30.64 3.78
N HIS A 705 -1.73 31.28 3.45
CA HIS A 705 -0.87 31.90 4.46
C HIS A 705 -1.58 33.01 5.23
N ALA A 706 -2.31 33.88 4.53
CA ALA A 706 -2.99 35.02 5.15
C ALA A 706 -4.16 34.66 6.08
N ASN A 707 -4.65 33.42 6.03
CA ASN A 707 -5.89 33.03 6.72
C ASN A 707 -5.74 32.89 8.24
N ILE A 708 -4.83 32.03 8.71
CA ILE A 708 -4.68 31.71 10.14
C ILE A 708 -3.22 31.78 10.64
N TYR A 709 -2.31 32.36 9.85
CA TYR A 709 -0.93 32.56 10.28
C TYR A 709 -0.82 33.74 11.23
N ASN A 710 -0.08 33.57 12.33
CA ASN A 710 0.30 34.64 13.23
C ASN A 710 1.81 34.90 13.11
N SER A 711 2.18 36.09 12.64
CA SER A 711 3.56 36.49 12.36
C SER A 711 4.43 36.75 13.60
N GLU A 712 3.80 37.04 14.74
CA GLU A 712 4.48 37.25 16.03
C GLU A 712 4.95 35.91 16.59
N THR A 713 4.08 34.90 16.56
CA THR A 713 4.34 33.57 17.15
C THR A 713 4.90 32.56 16.15
N GLY A 714 4.74 32.77 14.85
CA GLY A 714 5.10 31.79 13.82
C GLY A 714 4.14 30.60 13.72
N LYS A 715 2.91 30.72 14.22
CA LYS A 715 1.94 29.63 14.30
C LYS A 715 0.87 29.72 13.22
N TYR A 716 0.51 28.58 12.64
CA TYR A 716 -0.74 28.40 11.91
C TYR A 716 -1.82 27.86 12.84
N GLY A 717 -2.88 28.64 13.06
CA GLY A 717 -3.96 28.31 13.98
C GLY A 717 -3.45 28.05 15.39
N LEU A 718 -3.85 26.92 15.98
CA LEU A 718 -3.43 26.51 17.32
C LEU A 718 -1.96 26.04 17.41
N GLY A 719 -1.21 26.04 16.30
CA GLY A 719 0.19 25.59 16.28
C GLY A 719 0.37 24.07 16.33
N HIS A 720 -0.69 23.29 16.16
CA HIS A 720 -0.62 21.82 16.10
C HIS A 720 0.33 21.35 15.00
N GLN A 721 1.00 20.21 15.24
CA GLN A 721 2.09 19.74 14.38
C GLN A 721 1.66 19.58 12.91
N VAL A 722 0.46 19.04 12.65
CA VAL A 722 -0.04 18.84 11.28
C VAL A 722 -0.22 20.15 10.51
N ASN A 723 -0.68 21.22 11.16
CA ASN A 723 -0.89 22.52 10.51
C ASN A 723 0.42 23.14 10.05
N GLN A 724 1.47 23.01 10.87
CA GLN A 724 2.80 23.50 10.57
C GLN A 724 3.44 22.67 9.45
N ALA A 725 3.42 21.34 9.58
CA ALA A 725 4.01 20.43 8.59
C ALA A 725 3.34 20.57 7.20
N PHE A 726 2.01 20.72 7.16
CA PHE A 726 1.29 20.89 5.90
C PHE A 726 1.56 22.24 5.23
N ALA A 727 1.71 23.32 6.01
CA ALA A 727 2.07 24.62 5.46
C ALA A 727 3.49 24.63 4.87
N LEU A 728 4.41 23.90 5.50
CA LEU A 728 5.79 23.75 5.04
C LEU A 728 5.89 22.85 3.79
N ILE A 729 5.26 21.67 3.79
CA ILE A 729 5.34 20.72 2.66
C ILE A 729 4.65 21.26 1.39
N SER A 730 3.56 22.01 1.53
CA SER A 730 2.84 22.59 0.38
C SER A 730 3.46 23.90 -0.12
N GLY A 731 4.50 24.40 0.54
CA GLY A 731 5.12 25.69 0.24
C GLY A 731 4.22 26.90 0.53
N VAL A 732 3.18 26.75 1.35
CA VAL A 732 2.31 27.85 1.80
C VAL A 732 3.10 28.86 2.64
N THR A 733 4.05 28.39 3.45
CA THR A 733 4.90 29.29 4.25
C THR A 733 5.90 30.04 3.38
N PRO A 734 5.85 31.39 3.33
CA PRO A 734 6.84 32.19 2.61
C PRO A 734 8.24 32.00 3.18
N ASN A 735 9.28 32.17 2.35
CA ASN A 735 10.67 31.95 2.76
C ASN A 735 11.08 32.74 4.00
N SER A 736 10.55 33.96 4.21
CA SER A 736 10.86 34.81 5.38
C SER A 736 10.32 34.27 6.70
N GLU A 737 9.30 33.41 6.67
CA GLU A 737 8.64 32.88 7.87
C GLU A 737 8.92 31.38 8.08
N LYS A 738 9.59 30.72 7.13
CA LYS A 738 9.85 29.26 7.16
C LYS A 738 10.55 28.83 8.44
N GLU A 739 11.58 29.55 8.87
CA GLU A 739 12.35 29.20 10.07
C GLU A 739 11.50 29.27 11.35
N LYS A 740 10.64 30.29 11.50
CA LYS A 740 9.75 30.39 12.67
C LYS A 740 8.75 29.24 12.71
N VAL A 741 8.14 28.90 11.57
CA VAL A 741 7.16 27.80 11.49
C VAL A 741 7.85 26.46 11.71
N TYR A 742 9.05 26.27 11.15
CA TYR A 742 9.90 25.11 11.39
C TYR A 742 10.22 24.95 12.87
N ASN A 743 10.73 26.00 13.52
CA ASN A 743 11.08 25.97 14.94
C ASN A 743 9.86 25.66 15.82
N ASN A 744 8.69 26.22 15.51
CA ASN A 744 7.45 25.86 16.20
C ASN A 744 7.10 24.37 16.04
N LEU A 745 7.25 23.80 14.84
CA LEU A 745 7.03 22.36 14.63
C LEU A 745 8.01 21.52 15.47
N ILE A 746 9.28 21.91 15.53
CA ILE A 746 10.29 21.19 16.32
C ILE A 746 9.98 21.29 17.82
N ASP A 747 9.61 22.47 18.31
CA ASP A 747 9.22 22.72 19.69
C ASP A 747 7.99 21.89 20.11
N GLN A 748 7.02 21.73 19.20
CA GLN A 748 5.87 20.85 19.43
C GLN A 748 6.28 19.37 19.56
N VAL A 749 7.13 18.87 18.66
CA VAL A 749 7.52 17.45 18.64
C VAL A 749 8.47 17.09 19.79
N LEU A 750 9.29 18.02 20.27
CA LEU A 750 10.23 17.77 21.36
C LEU A 750 9.66 18.06 22.74
N TYR A 751 8.87 19.13 22.89
CA TYR A 751 8.58 19.72 24.21
C TYR A 751 7.08 19.88 24.50
N LYS A 752 6.30 20.52 23.61
CA LYS A 752 4.92 20.93 23.94
C LYS A 752 3.88 19.83 23.74
N PHE A 753 4.04 18.99 22.72
CA PHE A 753 3.19 17.82 22.52
C PHE A 753 4.01 16.70 21.87
N PRO A 754 4.94 16.06 22.61
CA PRO A 754 5.91 15.13 22.07
C PRO A 754 5.32 13.73 21.82
N TYR A 755 4.18 13.70 21.14
CA TYR A 755 3.45 12.52 20.69
C TYR A 755 3.04 12.72 19.22
N TYR A 756 2.57 11.65 18.57
CA TYR A 756 1.93 11.82 17.27
C TYR A 756 0.71 12.71 17.40
N ASP A 757 0.65 13.80 16.64
CA ASP A 757 -0.47 14.76 16.62
C ASP A 757 -1.15 14.82 15.24
N THR A 758 -1.32 13.64 14.63
CA THR A 758 -1.91 13.50 13.30
C THR A 758 -3.03 12.47 13.30
N GLY A 759 -4.08 12.77 12.56
CA GLY A 759 -5.12 11.83 12.19
C GLY A 759 -4.75 11.00 10.96
N SER A 760 -5.71 10.20 10.50
CA SER A 760 -5.62 9.34 9.31
C SER A 760 -5.19 10.09 8.06
N SER A 761 -5.77 11.27 7.82
CA SER A 761 -5.63 11.99 6.56
C SER A 761 -4.32 12.78 6.49
N GLY A 762 -3.80 13.22 7.64
CA GLY A 762 -2.54 13.94 7.76
C GLY A 762 -1.31 13.04 7.83
N GLN A 763 -1.43 11.84 8.39
CA GLN A 763 -0.29 11.03 8.83
C GLN A 763 0.76 10.75 7.73
N ALA A 764 0.33 10.43 6.52
CA ALA A 764 1.25 10.06 5.44
C ALA A 764 2.06 11.26 4.92
N LEU A 765 1.41 12.40 4.66
CA LEU A 765 2.10 13.60 4.20
C LEU A 765 2.92 14.26 5.33
N TYR A 766 2.45 14.17 6.58
CA TYR A 766 3.24 14.54 7.75
C TYR A 766 4.54 13.73 7.82
N THR A 767 4.45 12.40 7.70
CA THR A 767 5.64 11.52 7.69
C THR A 767 6.56 11.84 6.51
N ARG A 768 5.97 12.13 5.34
CA ARG A 768 6.74 12.51 4.16
C ARG A 768 7.48 13.84 4.34
N TYR A 769 6.87 14.83 5.00
CA TYR A 769 7.56 16.09 5.33
C TYR A 769 8.86 15.78 6.09
N PHE A 770 8.79 14.99 7.16
CA PHE A 770 9.96 14.62 7.96
C PHE A 770 10.97 13.76 7.21
N THR A 771 10.56 13.05 6.16
CA THR A 771 11.44 12.18 5.39
C THR A 771 12.13 12.90 4.25
N GLU A 772 11.41 13.73 3.49
CA GLU A 772 11.86 14.25 2.19
C GLU A 772 12.04 15.78 2.17
N TYR A 773 11.47 16.52 3.13
CA TYR A 773 11.47 17.99 3.11
C TYR A 773 12.20 18.59 4.32
N GLY A 774 11.72 18.32 5.53
CA GLY A 774 12.37 18.73 6.78
C GLY A 774 13.50 17.80 7.21
N GLU A 775 13.51 16.56 6.72
CA GLU A 775 14.57 15.56 6.97
C GLU A 775 14.96 15.36 8.44
N ARG A 776 13.98 15.37 9.36
CA ARG A 776 14.16 15.13 10.80
C ARG A 776 13.80 13.70 11.21
N MET A 777 14.57 12.75 10.69
CA MET A 777 14.45 11.33 11.04
C MET A 777 14.66 11.07 12.55
N ASP A 778 15.47 11.91 13.21
CA ASP A 778 15.69 11.90 14.65
C ASP A 778 14.37 12.10 15.43
N LEU A 779 13.50 13.00 14.94
CA LEU A 779 12.23 13.30 15.59
C LEU A 779 11.18 12.20 15.37
N ILE A 780 11.08 11.67 14.15
CA ILE A 780 10.20 10.52 13.91
C ILE A 780 10.65 9.30 14.72
N TYR A 781 11.96 9.08 14.86
CA TYR A 781 12.48 8.04 15.75
C TYR A 781 12.02 8.25 17.21
N GLU A 782 12.06 9.49 17.72
CA GLU A 782 11.57 9.81 19.07
C GLU A 782 10.06 9.56 19.26
N LEU A 783 9.26 9.65 18.20
CA LEU A 783 7.84 9.28 18.21
C LEU A 783 7.61 7.75 18.09
N LEU A 784 8.44 7.05 17.29
CA LEU A 784 8.28 5.62 17.02
C LEU A 784 8.79 4.72 18.15
N LYS A 785 9.77 5.17 18.94
CA LYS A 785 10.24 4.45 20.13
C LYS A 785 9.23 4.52 21.28
N ASP A 786 8.26 5.43 21.20
CA ASP A 786 7.27 5.62 22.24
C ASP A 786 6.24 4.48 22.25
N LYS A 787 5.82 4.13 23.47
CA LYS A 787 4.83 3.08 23.76
C LYS A 787 3.56 3.63 24.41
N ARG A 788 3.51 4.94 24.66
CA ARG A 788 2.41 5.64 25.32
C ARG A 788 1.39 6.11 24.31
N HIS A 789 0.14 6.26 24.74
CA HIS A 789 -0.87 6.85 23.87
C HIS A 789 -0.57 8.35 23.65
N PRO A 790 -0.65 8.86 22.41
CA PRO A 790 -0.84 8.16 21.13
C PRO A 790 0.48 7.75 20.46
N SER A 791 0.67 6.46 20.16
CA SER A 791 1.83 5.97 19.40
C SER A 791 1.58 4.60 18.75
N TYR A 792 2.41 4.23 17.78
CA TYR A 792 2.41 2.87 17.23
C TYR A 792 2.84 1.83 18.27
N GLY A 793 3.78 2.18 19.17
CA GLY A 793 4.15 1.29 20.27
C GLY A 793 3.00 1.05 21.23
N TYR A 794 2.14 2.03 21.46
CA TYR A 794 0.90 1.83 22.24
C TYR A 794 -0.01 0.79 21.60
N PHE A 795 -0.21 0.80 20.28
CA PHE A 795 -0.97 -0.27 19.60
C PHE A 795 -0.38 -1.66 19.87
N ILE A 796 0.94 -1.79 19.85
CA ILE A 796 1.62 -3.06 20.14
C ILE A 796 1.42 -3.48 21.61
N GLU A 797 1.53 -2.55 22.56
CA GLU A 797 1.23 -2.82 23.98
C GLU A 797 -0.24 -3.22 24.20
N GLN A 798 -1.17 -2.72 23.37
CA GLN A 798 -2.57 -3.16 23.36
C GLN A 798 -2.81 -4.49 22.61
N GLY A 799 -1.75 -5.22 22.23
CA GLY A 799 -1.82 -6.52 21.58
C GLY A 799 -2.35 -6.48 20.13
N LYS A 800 -2.27 -5.33 19.46
CA LYS A 800 -2.72 -5.20 18.07
C LYS A 800 -1.74 -5.87 17.11
N THR A 801 -2.29 -6.60 16.14
CA THR A 801 -1.54 -7.34 15.09
C THR A 801 -1.69 -6.73 13.70
N VAL A 802 -2.57 -5.73 13.59
CA VAL A 802 -2.80 -4.79 12.48
C VAL A 802 -3.30 -3.47 13.10
N TRP A 803 -3.31 -2.37 12.35
CA TRP A 803 -3.72 -1.06 12.88
C TRP A 803 -5.23 -0.95 13.09
N PRO A 804 -5.67 -0.35 14.23
CA PRO A 804 -7.05 0.04 14.44
C PRO A 804 -7.37 1.36 13.71
N GLU A 805 -8.65 1.71 13.63
CA GLU A 805 -9.11 3.00 13.06
C GLU A 805 -8.63 4.21 13.90
N ARG A 806 -8.37 4.02 15.19
CA ARG A 806 -8.18 5.12 16.16
C ARG A 806 -7.02 4.91 17.11
N TRP A 807 -6.37 6.01 17.48
CA TRP A 807 -5.28 6.04 18.47
C TRP A 807 -5.65 5.44 19.83
N SER A 808 -6.92 5.53 20.23
CA SER A 808 -7.45 4.90 21.45
C SER A 808 -7.39 3.36 21.45
N ALA A 809 -7.05 2.73 20.31
CA ALA A 809 -6.94 1.29 20.14
C ALA A 809 -8.24 0.51 20.43
N ILE A 810 -9.37 1.20 20.53
CA ILE A 810 -10.70 0.63 20.67
C ILE A 810 -11.60 1.13 19.54
N GLY A 811 -12.81 0.57 19.47
CA GLY A 811 -13.84 1.06 18.56
C GLY A 811 -14.28 0.07 17.49
N ASN A 812 -14.89 0.61 16.44
CA ASN A 812 -15.68 -0.15 15.46
C ASN A 812 -14.90 -0.92 14.39
N SER A 813 -13.63 -0.62 14.18
CA SER A 813 -12.73 -1.38 13.31
C SER A 813 -11.36 -1.52 13.95
N GLN A 814 -10.90 -2.77 14.05
CA GLN A 814 -9.56 -3.17 14.51
C GLN A 814 -8.69 -3.68 13.37
N ILE A 815 -9.10 -3.41 12.12
CA ILE A 815 -8.35 -3.67 10.89
C ILE A 815 -8.62 -2.47 9.97
N HIS A 816 -7.73 -1.47 9.99
CA HIS A 816 -7.94 -0.20 9.29
C HIS A 816 -6.65 0.42 8.76
N THR A 817 -6.74 1.11 7.63
CA THR A 817 -5.61 1.71 6.90
C THR A 817 -5.15 3.09 7.40
N CYS A 818 -5.79 3.68 8.41
CA CYS A 818 -5.59 5.08 8.82
C CYS A 818 -4.13 5.46 9.08
N TYR A 819 -3.34 4.53 9.63
CA TYR A 819 -1.97 4.77 10.07
C TYR A 819 -0.94 3.98 9.25
N THR A 820 -1.28 3.62 8.01
CA THR A 820 -0.37 2.84 7.14
C THR A 820 0.75 3.68 6.51
N GLY A 821 0.63 5.01 6.50
CA GLY A 821 1.60 5.92 5.87
C GLY A 821 3.02 5.89 6.48
N ILE A 822 3.20 5.26 7.65
CA ILE A 822 4.52 5.09 8.26
C ILE A 822 5.39 4.02 7.56
N GLY A 823 4.82 3.08 6.81
CA GLY A 823 5.58 1.94 6.26
C GLY A 823 6.78 2.34 5.39
N GLY A 824 6.67 3.46 4.66
CA GLY A 824 7.68 3.93 3.72
C GLY A 824 8.86 4.59 4.43
N TYR A 825 8.65 5.06 5.66
CA TYR A 825 9.66 5.69 6.49
C TYR A 825 10.82 4.74 6.83
N PHE A 826 10.56 3.46 6.98
CA PHE A 826 11.62 2.48 7.28
C PHE A 826 12.64 2.37 6.13
N ILE A 827 12.16 2.47 4.88
CA ILE A 827 12.98 2.36 3.66
C ILE A 827 13.58 3.73 3.28
N LYS A 828 12.75 4.78 3.26
CA LYS A 828 13.15 6.12 2.82
C LYS A 828 13.80 6.94 3.94
N GLY A 829 13.44 6.72 5.20
CA GLY A 829 13.94 7.44 6.37
C GLY A 829 15.26 6.85 6.87
N PHE A 830 15.21 5.69 7.56
CA PHE A 830 16.39 5.11 8.21
C PHE A 830 17.47 4.65 7.23
N ALA A 831 17.08 3.96 6.16
CA ALA A 831 18.02 3.49 5.14
C ALA A 831 18.30 4.55 4.06
N GLY A 832 17.42 5.56 3.93
CA GLY A 832 17.64 6.68 3.04
C GLY A 832 17.45 6.41 1.56
N ILE A 833 16.83 5.29 1.16
CA ILE A 833 16.66 4.94 -0.26
C ILE A 833 15.50 5.75 -0.84
N ARG A 834 15.80 6.74 -1.69
CA ARG A 834 14.82 7.72 -2.20
C ARG A 834 14.99 7.96 -3.70
N PRO A 835 13.91 8.27 -4.44
CA PRO A 835 14.04 8.72 -5.84
C PRO A 835 14.87 10.00 -5.91
N ASP A 836 15.61 10.19 -7.01
CA ASP A 836 16.31 11.46 -7.25
C ASP A 836 15.29 12.58 -7.49
N ASN A 837 15.60 13.78 -6.98
CA ASN A 837 14.67 14.92 -7.04
C ASN A 837 14.41 15.40 -8.47
N ASP A 838 15.39 15.26 -9.37
CA ASP A 838 15.31 15.77 -10.74
C ASP A 838 15.05 14.65 -11.75
N LYS A 839 15.50 13.43 -11.44
CA LYS A 839 15.47 12.27 -12.35
C LYS A 839 14.65 11.12 -11.80
N GLN A 840 13.39 11.09 -12.21
CA GLN A 840 12.40 10.13 -11.72
C GLN A 840 12.62 8.70 -12.23
N GLY A 841 12.11 7.72 -11.48
CA GLY A 841 12.06 6.30 -11.87
C GLY A 841 13.18 5.43 -11.34
N MET A 842 13.97 5.89 -10.36
CA MET A 842 15.01 5.09 -9.67
C MET A 842 16.19 4.61 -10.55
N GLN A 843 16.34 5.08 -11.80
CA GLN A 843 17.60 4.89 -12.54
C GLN A 843 18.72 5.77 -11.96
N HIS A 844 18.32 6.93 -11.45
CA HIS A 844 19.12 7.78 -10.58
C HIS A 844 18.37 7.89 -9.26
N PHE A 845 19.07 7.72 -8.14
CA PHE A 845 18.44 7.73 -6.82
C PHE A 845 19.41 8.27 -5.77
N MET A 846 18.88 8.46 -4.56
CA MET A 846 19.66 8.88 -3.39
C MET A 846 19.68 7.76 -2.35
N VAL A 847 20.81 7.64 -1.65
CA VAL A 847 20.94 6.83 -0.43
C VAL A 847 21.42 7.77 0.68
N LYS A 848 20.51 8.13 1.57
CA LYS A 848 20.71 9.11 2.64
C LYS A 848 20.39 8.54 4.04
N PRO A 849 21.20 7.58 4.53
CA PRO A 849 20.96 6.85 5.77
C PRO A 849 21.01 7.77 7.01
N ALA A 850 20.18 7.46 8.00
CA ALA A 850 20.02 8.27 9.20
C ALA A 850 20.30 7.45 10.48
N PRO A 851 21.55 7.37 10.95
CA PRO A 851 21.92 6.68 12.18
C PRO A 851 21.56 7.51 13.42
N VAL A 852 20.26 7.55 13.74
CA VAL A 852 19.68 8.41 14.78
C VAL A 852 19.45 7.67 16.11
N GLY A 853 19.42 8.43 17.20
CA GLY A 853 19.06 7.93 18.53
C GLY A 853 19.95 6.79 19.03
N ASP A 854 19.33 5.83 19.73
CA ASP A 854 20.02 4.66 20.29
C ASP A 854 20.18 3.48 19.31
N LEU A 855 19.78 3.65 18.04
CA LEU A 855 19.92 2.58 17.05
C LEU A 855 21.40 2.28 16.80
N THR A 856 21.76 1.00 16.82
CA THR A 856 23.13 0.54 16.54
C THR A 856 23.28 0.00 15.14
N PHE A 857 22.23 -0.52 14.52
CA PHE A 857 22.24 -0.90 13.11
C PHE A 857 20.86 -0.81 12.46
N VAL A 858 20.86 -0.63 11.14
CA VAL A 858 19.72 -0.82 10.24
C VAL A 858 20.20 -1.53 8.97
N ASN A 859 19.47 -2.58 8.57
CA ASN A 859 19.68 -3.31 7.32
C ASN A 859 18.43 -3.24 6.46
N THR A 860 18.58 -2.79 5.22
CA THR A 860 17.47 -2.61 4.29
C THR A 860 17.82 -3.06 2.87
N GLU A 861 16.87 -3.77 2.28
CA GLU A 861 16.88 -4.18 0.87
C GLU A 861 15.65 -3.54 0.19
N TYR A 862 15.82 -2.94 -0.99
CA TYR A 862 14.74 -2.44 -1.84
C TYR A 862 14.97 -2.87 -3.29
N LYS A 863 14.00 -3.53 -3.92
CA LYS A 863 14.09 -3.97 -5.32
C LYS A 863 13.35 -2.98 -6.24
N SER A 864 14.12 -2.16 -6.96
CA SER A 864 13.60 -1.27 -8.00
C SER A 864 13.37 -2.02 -9.32
N MET A 865 12.84 -1.32 -10.33
CA MET A 865 12.74 -1.82 -11.71
C MET A 865 14.10 -2.04 -12.40
N TYR A 866 15.21 -1.64 -11.78
CA TYR A 866 16.57 -1.83 -12.30
C TYR A 866 17.35 -2.92 -11.53
N GLY A 867 16.87 -3.31 -10.34
CA GLY A 867 17.53 -4.29 -9.52
C GLY A 867 17.47 -3.97 -8.02
N LYS A 868 18.23 -4.75 -7.26
CA LYS A 868 18.31 -4.63 -5.80
C LYS A 868 19.19 -3.44 -5.43
N ILE A 869 18.71 -2.62 -4.49
CA ILE A 869 19.42 -1.54 -3.81
C ILE A 869 19.57 -1.96 -2.35
N ILE A 870 20.77 -1.87 -1.80
CA ILE A 870 21.04 -2.13 -0.38
C ILE A 870 21.57 -0.87 0.28
N SER A 871 21.08 -0.60 1.49
CA SER A 871 21.62 0.42 2.39
C SER A 871 21.59 -0.13 3.81
N ASN A 872 22.74 -0.59 4.25
CA ASN A 872 22.95 -1.14 5.58
C ASN A 872 23.96 -0.26 6.31
N TRP A 873 23.72 0.00 7.59
CA TRP A 873 24.69 0.71 8.42
C TRP A 873 24.73 0.16 9.83
N GLU A 874 25.89 0.30 10.45
CA GLU A 874 26.15 -0.01 11.85
C GLU A 874 26.95 1.14 12.48
N LYS A 875 26.62 1.53 13.70
CA LYS A 875 27.32 2.58 14.44
C LYS A 875 27.72 2.17 15.85
N THR A 876 28.85 2.71 16.28
CA THR A 876 29.27 2.81 17.68
C THR A 876 29.08 4.26 18.17
N SER A 877 29.64 4.61 19.33
CA SER A 877 29.65 6.00 19.83
C SER A 877 30.55 6.93 19.01
N GLU A 878 31.57 6.40 18.32
CA GLU A 878 32.61 7.19 17.65
C GLU A 878 32.64 6.99 16.13
N SER A 879 32.27 5.79 15.66
CA SER A 879 32.45 5.37 14.28
C SER A 879 31.18 4.76 13.68
N ALA A 880 31.10 4.71 12.36
CA ALA A 880 30.05 3.98 11.64
C ALA A 880 30.59 3.28 10.40
N THR A 881 29.88 2.26 9.95
CA THR A 881 30.09 1.60 8.66
C THR A 881 28.81 1.64 7.83
N PHE A 882 28.95 1.73 6.51
CA PHE A 882 27.84 1.77 5.56
C PHE A 882 28.16 0.83 4.40
N HIS A 883 27.32 -0.18 4.20
CA HIS A 883 27.38 -1.09 3.07
C HIS A 883 26.25 -0.77 2.09
N ILE A 884 26.62 -0.36 0.88
CA ILE A 884 25.69 0.14 -0.14
C ILE A 884 25.90 -0.62 -1.45
N GLU A 885 24.82 -1.19 -1.98
CA GLU A 885 24.79 -1.82 -3.30
C GLU A 885 23.93 -0.99 -4.27
N VAL A 886 24.52 -0.62 -5.41
CA VAL A 886 23.86 0.14 -6.48
C VAL A 886 23.71 -0.77 -7.71
N PRO A 887 22.49 -1.04 -8.21
CA PRO A 887 22.26 -1.99 -9.29
C PRO A 887 22.87 -1.53 -10.63
N VAL A 888 23.21 -2.48 -11.49
CA VAL A 888 23.77 -2.22 -12.83
C VAL A 888 22.87 -1.25 -13.60
N ASN A 889 23.49 -0.38 -14.41
CA ASN A 889 22.81 0.61 -15.24
C ASN A 889 22.08 1.73 -14.46
N THR A 890 22.43 1.90 -13.18
CA THR A 890 21.97 2.99 -12.32
C THR A 890 23.15 3.76 -11.73
N SER A 891 22.85 4.87 -11.05
CA SER A 891 23.81 5.66 -10.29
C SER A 891 23.15 6.26 -9.06
N ALA A 892 23.92 6.55 -8.01
CA ALA A 892 23.38 7.13 -6.79
C ALA A 892 24.16 8.35 -6.30
N LYS A 893 23.45 9.27 -5.63
CA LYS A 893 24.05 10.21 -4.67
C LYS A 893 24.02 9.56 -3.29
N ILE A 894 25.18 9.37 -2.69
CA ILE A 894 25.36 8.74 -1.39
C ILE A 894 25.69 9.81 -0.37
N TYR A 895 24.95 9.87 0.72
CA TYR A 895 25.16 10.81 1.81
C TYR A 895 25.66 10.03 3.03
N ILE A 896 26.91 10.28 3.42
CA ILE A 896 27.55 9.61 4.55
C ILE A 896 27.64 10.58 5.74
N PRO A 897 27.00 10.30 6.89
CA PRO A 897 27.16 11.10 8.10
C PRO A 897 28.62 11.12 8.57
N ALA A 898 29.27 12.28 8.55
CA ALA A 898 30.65 12.46 9.00
C ALA A 898 30.96 13.94 9.24
N THR A 899 31.91 14.26 10.12
CA THR A 899 32.30 15.65 10.44
C THR A 899 32.91 16.39 9.25
N LYS A 900 33.68 15.67 8.43
CA LYS A 900 34.39 16.15 7.23
C LYS A 900 34.71 14.97 6.31
N LYS A 901 35.18 15.23 5.09
CA LYS A 901 35.43 14.15 4.11
C LYS A 901 36.66 13.31 4.42
N GLU A 902 37.65 13.86 5.13
CA GLU A 902 38.94 13.21 5.44
C GLU A 902 38.81 12.06 6.44
N VAL A 903 37.66 11.95 7.12
CA VAL A 903 37.34 10.88 8.08
C VAL A 903 36.43 9.81 7.48
N VAL A 904 36.13 9.90 6.19
CA VAL A 904 35.35 8.90 5.44
C VAL A 904 36.29 8.10 4.58
N PHE A 905 36.35 6.80 4.83
CA PHE A 905 37.25 5.86 4.19
C PHE A 905 36.46 4.84 3.38
N GLU A 906 37.11 4.33 2.34
CA GLU A 906 36.76 3.05 1.73
C GLU A 906 38.02 2.18 1.71
N GLY A 907 37.97 1.02 2.36
CA GLY A 907 39.17 0.26 2.66
C GLY A 907 40.12 1.06 3.56
N GLU A 908 41.37 1.20 3.14
CA GLU A 908 42.41 1.96 3.87
C GLU A 908 42.59 3.40 3.35
N SER A 909 41.90 3.79 2.27
CA SER A 909 42.02 5.10 1.64
C SER A 909 40.83 6.00 1.96
N VAL A 910 41.04 7.32 1.93
CA VAL A 910 39.94 8.29 1.97
C VAL A 910 39.04 8.03 0.77
N ALA A 911 37.72 8.01 0.98
CA ALA A 911 36.76 7.47 0.02
C ALA A 911 36.84 8.12 -1.37
N GLU A 912 37.14 9.42 -1.47
CA GLU A 912 37.27 10.12 -2.76
C GLU A 912 38.50 9.70 -3.59
N SER A 913 39.45 8.98 -3.00
CA SER A 913 40.62 8.42 -3.70
C SER A 913 40.36 7.04 -4.28
N SER A 914 39.22 6.43 -3.94
CA SER A 914 38.84 5.10 -4.42
C SER A 914 38.16 5.13 -5.78
N GLU A 915 38.29 4.03 -6.53
CA GLU A 915 37.71 3.90 -7.86
C GLU A 915 36.18 4.04 -7.83
N GLY A 916 35.64 4.89 -8.72
CA GLY A 916 34.19 5.03 -8.92
C GLY A 916 33.47 5.92 -7.89
N ILE A 917 34.21 6.52 -6.94
CA ILE A 917 33.67 7.42 -5.92
C ILE A 917 34.09 8.86 -6.23
N VAL A 918 33.11 9.77 -6.40
CA VAL A 918 33.37 11.19 -6.65
C VAL A 918 32.76 12.03 -5.55
N TYR A 919 33.58 12.75 -4.79
CA TYR A 919 33.09 13.73 -3.81
C TYR A 919 32.41 14.90 -4.53
N ILE A 920 31.21 15.27 -4.10
CA ILE A 920 30.42 16.35 -4.72
C ILE A 920 29.94 17.44 -3.76
N GLY A 921 30.20 17.32 -2.45
CA GLY A 921 29.91 18.38 -1.49
C GLY A 921 29.58 17.89 -0.08
N THR A 922 29.17 18.81 0.76
CA THR A 922 28.68 18.56 2.13
C THR A 922 27.32 19.20 2.33
N GLU A 923 26.51 18.64 3.24
CA GLU A 923 25.21 19.20 3.61
C GLU A 923 25.01 19.12 5.12
N LYS A 924 24.70 20.25 5.75
CA LYS A 924 24.31 20.28 7.17
C LYS A 924 22.97 19.60 7.35
N SER A 925 22.84 18.84 8.44
CA SER A 925 21.59 18.14 8.77
C SER A 925 21.31 18.25 10.25
N ASP A 926 20.11 18.68 10.60
CA ASP A 926 19.68 18.71 12.00
C ASP A 926 19.47 17.30 12.57
N ALA A 927 19.27 16.29 11.73
CA ALA A 927 19.04 14.91 12.17
C ALA A 927 20.35 14.15 12.50
N VAL A 928 21.44 14.44 11.79
CA VAL A 928 22.71 13.70 11.91
C VAL A 928 23.95 14.61 12.00
N GLY A 929 23.76 15.93 12.10
CA GLY A 929 24.80 16.97 12.14
C GLY A 929 25.31 17.38 10.75
N ASN A 930 25.92 16.45 10.01
CA ASN A 930 26.51 16.74 8.71
C ASN A 930 26.60 15.50 7.82
N TYR A 931 26.37 15.66 6.52
CA TYR A 931 26.60 14.66 5.48
C TYR A 931 27.77 15.06 4.57
N ILE A 932 28.55 14.05 4.19
CA ILE A 932 29.50 14.10 3.09
C ILE A 932 28.88 13.39 1.90
N ILE A 933 28.85 14.05 0.74
CA ILE A 933 28.10 13.60 -0.42
C ILE A 933 29.05 13.07 -1.49
N TYR A 934 28.79 11.84 -1.93
CA TYR A 934 29.49 11.19 -3.03
C TYR A 934 28.53 10.87 -4.16
N LYS A 935 29.04 10.88 -5.39
CA LYS A 935 28.38 10.33 -6.57
C LYS A 935 29.07 9.03 -6.95
N VAL A 936 28.27 7.99 -7.15
CA VAL A 936 28.76 6.65 -7.51
C VAL A 936 27.95 6.05 -8.67
N GLY A 937 28.59 5.17 -9.44
CA GLY A 937 27.90 4.31 -10.41
C GLY A 937 27.33 3.05 -9.74
N SER A 938 26.89 2.09 -10.55
CA SER A 938 26.60 0.73 -10.06
C SER A 938 27.81 0.09 -9.38
N GLY A 939 27.58 -0.88 -8.50
CA GLY A 939 28.64 -1.57 -7.77
C GLY A 939 28.35 -1.68 -6.27
N VAL A 940 29.33 -2.20 -5.54
CA VAL A 940 29.31 -2.34 -4.08
C VAL A 940 30.32 -1.37 -3.48
N TYR A 941 29.88 -0.65 -2.44
CA TYR A 941 30.64 0.39 -1.76
C TYR A 941 30.53 0.21 -0.25
N ASP A 942 31.67 0.16 0.42
CA ASP A 942 31.79 -0.04 1.87
C ASP A 942 32.50 1.16 2.50
N PHE A 943 31.72 2.07 3.07
CA PHE A 943 32.25 3.27 3.73
C PHE A 943 32.49 3.01 5.21
N LYS A 944 33.60 3.52 5.73
CA LYS A 944 33.91 3.59 7.16
C LYS A 944 34.09 5.04 7.58
N VAL A 945 33.44 5.45 8.65
CA VAL A 945 33.54 6.79 9.23
C VAL A 945 34.22 6.68 10.58
N SER A 946 35.34 7.40 10.77
CA SER A 946 36.06 7.40 12.05
C SER A 946 35.61 8.50 13.02
N GLU A 947 34.85 9.49 12.55
CA GLU A 947 34.36 10.60 13.36
C GLU A 947 32.93 10.97 12.93
N LEU A 948 31.95 10.56 13.72
CA LEU A 948 30.55 10.94 13.52
C LEU A 948 30.28 12.38 14.02
N PRO A 949 29.40 13.14 13.34
CA PRO A 949 29.00 14.45 13.83
C PRO A 949 28.22 14.36 15.14
N LYS A 950 28.32 15.40 15.96
CA LYS A 950 27.46 15.57 17.13
C LYS A 950 26.15 16.26 16.71
N VAL A 951 25.03 15.70 17.15
CA VAL A 951 23.70 16.29 16.98
C VAL A 951 23.37 17.12 18.21
N THR A 952 22.87 18.33 18.00
CA THR A 952 22.39 19.22 19.06
C THR A 952 20.91 19.48 18.88
N TYR A 953 20.16 19.46 19.98
CA TYR A 953 18.73 19.76 19.97
C TYR A 953 18.49 21.17 20.52
N PRO A 954 17.65 21.98 19.85
CA PRO A 954 17.32 23.32 20.29
C PRO A 954 16.64 23.27 21.66
N ASP A 955 16.82 24.30 22.49
CA ASP A 955 16.03 24.48 23.71
C ASP A 955 14.58 24.89 23.37
N PRO A 956 13.62 24.74 24.31
CA PRO A 956 12.26 25.19 24.10
C PRO A 956 12.19 26.67 23.73
N ILE A 957 11.28 27.05 22.82
CA ILE A 957 11.15 28.44 22.34
C ILE A 957 10.79 29.41 23.48
N MET A 958 9.93 28.96 24.40
CA MET A 958 9.59 29.71 25.61
C MET A 958 10.00 28.91 26.83
N GLU A 959 10.86 29.50 27.65
CA GLU A 959 11.14 29.02 29.00
C GLU A 959 9.85 29.14 29.83
N SER A 960 9.47 28.05 30.50
CA SER A 960 8.33 28.03 31.42
C SER A 960 8.85 27.80 32.83
N ASP A 961 8.39 28.60 33.78
CA ASP A 961 8.65 28.38 35.20
C ASP A 961 8.13 27.00 35.64
N ASN A 962 7.02 26.55 35.02
CA ASN A 962 6.49 25.21 35.21
C ASN A 962 7.15 24.21 34.22
N LEU A 963 8.20 23.55 34.71
CA LEU A 963 8.98 22.57 33.97
C LEU A 963 8.14 21.36 33.51
N ALA A 964 6.98 21.10 34.12
CA ALA A 964 6.09 20.03 33.66
C ALA A 964 5.58 20.27 32.23
N THR A 965 5.45 21.52 31.77
CA THR A 965 4.90 21.88 30.44
C THR A 965 5.83 21.59 29.26
N ILE A 966 7.09 21.22 29.54
CA ILE A 966 8.09 20.81 28.54
C ILE A 966 8.48 19.33 28.72
N GLY A 967 7.78 18.63 29.61
CA GLY A 967 7.95 17.22 29.89
C GLY A 967 6.92 16.36 29.15
N ARG A 968 7.32 15.15 28.79
CA ARG A 968 6.44 14.14 28.22
C ARG A 968 5.81 13.32 29.34
N MET A 969 4.48 13.33 29.41
CA MET A 969 3.72 12.56 30.39
C MET A 969 3.65 11.06 30.07
N ASN A 970 3.61 10.25 31.11
CA ASN A 970 3.36 8.83 31.07
C ASN A 970 2.50 8.42 32.27
N ALA A 971 1.80 7.30 32.17
CA ALA A 971 1.07 6.74 33.29
C ALA A 971 1.05 5.21 33.23
N SER A 972 0.89 4.58 34.38
CA SER A 972 0.67 3.13 34.50
C SER A 972 -0.56 2.66 33.73
N SER A 973 -1.58 3.50 33.64
CA SER A 973 -2.83 3.20 32.97
C SER A 973 -3.59 4.48 32.62
N MET A 974 -4.67 4.34 31.85
CA MET A 974 -5.64 5.42 31.64
C MET A 974 -7.04 4.87 31.45
N THR A 975 -8.04 5.65 31.82
CA THR A 975 -9.44 5.41 31.44
C THR A 975 -9.72 6.05 30.08
N ILE A 976 -10.35 5.33 29.16
CA ILE A 976 -10.80 5.88 27.87
C ILE A 976 -12.30 6.13 27.97
N GLN A 977 -12.74 7.38 27.79
CA GLN A 977 -14.18 7.73 27.83
C GLN A 977 -14.92 7.12 26.64
N SER A 978 -14.38 7.27 25.43
CA SER A 978 -14.95 6.71 24.21
C SER A 978 -13.89 6.47 23.14
N GLU A 979 -14.24 5.70 22.11
CA GLU A 979 -13.39 5.52 20.93
C GLU A 979 -13.07 6.84 20.22
N LYS A 980 -13.93 7.88 20.33
CA LYS A 980 -13.75 9.19 19.66
C LYS A 980 -12.94 10.15 20.51
N LEU A 981 -13.24 10.16 21.80
CA LEU A 981 -12.72 11.11 22.77
C LEU A 981 -12.22 10.29 23.95
N PRO A 982 -10.91 10.03 24.06
CA PRO A 982 -10.37 9.29 25.21
C PRO A 982 -10.42 10.12 26.50
N VAL A 983 -10.17 11.44 26.41
CA VAL A 983 -10.38 12.49 27.42
C VAL A 983 -9.45 12.46 28.64
N PHE A 984 -9.00 11.29 29.09
CA PHE A 984 -8.25 11.15 30.34
C PHE A 984 -6.79 10.71 30.16
N GLU A 985 -6.15 11.16 29.09
CA GLU A 985 -4.76 10.85 28.77
C GLU A 985 -3.77 11.46 29.78
N ALA A 986 -2.57 10.89 29.89
CA ALA A 986 -1.55 11.37 30.83
C ALA A 986 -1.13 12.84 30.58
N PHE A 987 -1.09 13.26 29.32
CA PHE A 987 -0.75 14.64 28.94
C PHE A 987 -1.81 15.69 29.34
N ARG A 988 -2.93 15.26 29.92
CA ARG A 988 -3.93 16.15 30.53
C ARG A 988 -3.55 16.63 31.92
N ALA A 989 -2.49 16.07 32.51
CA ALA A 989 -2.02 16.46 33.83
C ALA A 989 -0.84 17.45 33.78
N ASN A 990 -0.54 18.01 32.60
CA ASN A 990 0.47 19.06 32.41
C ASN A 990 0.11 20.04 31.28
N ASP A 991 -1.18 20.12 30.90
CA ASP A 991 -1.65 21.01 29.82
C ASP A 991 -2.08 22.40 30.32
N GLU A 992 -1.87 22.67 31.61
CA GLU A 992 -2.25 23.90 32.32
C GLU A 992 -3.75 24.21 32.27
N ASN A 993 -4.57 23.18 32.02
CA ASN A 993 -6.02 23.27 32.01
C ASN A 993 -6.64 22.40 33.11
N GLN A 994 -7.00 23.08 34.22
CA GLN A 994 -7.63 22.47 35.39
C GLN A 994 -8.99 21.79 35.12
N GLU A 995 -9.62 22.03 33.96
CA GLU A 995 -10.85 21.33 33.55
C GLU A 995 -10.57 19.93 32.98
N THR A 996 -9.34 19.67 32.55
CA THR A 996 -8.90 18.36 32.07
C THR A 996 -8.12 17.63 33.16
N HIS A 997 -7.99 16.31 33.02
CA HIS A 997 -7.26 15.50 33.99
C HIS A 997 -6.91 14.13 33.42
N TRP A 998 -5.80 13.56 33.90
CA TRP A 998 -5.54 12.14 33.78
C TRP A 998 -6.46 11.37 34.74
N LYS A 999 -6.88 10.16 34.34
CA LYS A 999 -7.67 9.24 35.18
C LYS A 999 -7.12 7.83 35.11
N ALA A 1000 -6.71 7.29 36.26
CA ALA A 1000 -6.24 5.93 36.37
C ALA A 1000 -7.32 4.87 36.07
N SER A 1001 -6.90 3.64 35.79
CA SER A 1001 -7.79 2.50 35.53
C SER A 1001 -8.13 1.70 36.80
N SER A 1002 -7.25 1.70 37.80
CA SER A 1002 -7.36 1.09 39.13
C SER A 1002 -7.29 2.15 40.24
N ALA A 1003 -7.54 1.74 41.49
CA ALA A 1003 -7.41 2.56 42.69
C ALA A 1003 -6.11 2.28 43.49
N SER A 1004 -5.27 1.36 43.03
CA SER A 1004 -4.03 0.98 43.72
C SER A 1004 -2.90 0.72 42.72
N ASN A 1005 -1.67 0.99 43.16
CA ASN A 1005 -0.43 0.82 42.40
C ASN A 1005 -0.44 1.54 41.03
N GLU A 1006 -0.96 2.76 41.02
CA GLU A 1006 -0.99 3.62 39.84
C GLU A 1006 0.12 4.66 39.93
N TRP A 1007 0.61 5.14 38.80
CA TRP A 1007 1.59 6.22 38.76
C TRP A 1007 1.37 7.11 37.55
N ILE A 1008 1.78 8.35 37.69
CA ILE A 1008 1.90 9.31 36.60
C ILE A 1008 3.31 9.93 36.65
N GLU A 1009 3.96 9.98 35.51
CA GLU A 1009 5.38 10.28 35.34
C GLU A 1009 5.56 11.40 34.31
N ILE A 1010 6.50 12.29 34.58
CA ILE A 1010 7.04 13.26 33.65
C ILE A 1010 8.43 12.80 33.25
N GLU A 1011 8.69 12.74 31.94
CA GLU A 1011 9.99 12.49 31.35
C GLU A 1011 10.43 13.70 30.52
N TRP A 1012 11.58 14.28 30.85
CA TRP A 1012 12.14 15.40 30.10
C TRP A 1012 13.16 14.93 29.08
N PHE A 1013 13.14 15.57 27.92
CA PHE A 1013 14.11 15.33 26.86
C PHE A 1013 15.56 15.67 27.29
N LYS A 1014 15.72 16.76 28.05
CA LYS A 1014 16.97 17.12 28.75
C LYS A 1014 16.73 17.07 30.26
N PRO A 1015 17.68 16.57 31.09
CA PRO A 1015 17.54 16.61 32.54
C PRO A 1015 17.20 18.00 33.05
N GLN A 1016 16.28 18.08 34.01
CA GLN A 1016 15.82 19.32 34.62
C GLN A 1016 16.24 19.37 36.08
N THR A 1017 16.53 20.58 36.57
CA THR A 1017 16.81 20.84 37.98
C THR A 1017 15.59 21.49 38.61
N PHE A 1018 15.09 20.93 39.71
CA PHE A 1018 13.92 21.44 40.42
C PHE A 1018 13.95 21.07 41.90
N ASN A 1019 13.21 21.82 42.70
CA ASN A 1019 13.14 21.65 44.16
C ASN A 1019 11.71 21.72 44.71
N LYS A 1020 10.72 21.84 43.82
CA LYS A 1020 9.31 21.97 44.17
C LYS A 1020 8.41 21.18 43.23
N VAL A 1021 7.49 20.41 43.79
CA VAL A 1021 6.41 19.71 43.05
C VAL A 1021 5.07 20.05 43.68
N ILE A 1022 4.10 20.43 42.84
CA ILE A 1022 2.71 20.65 43.24
C ILE A 1022 1.84 19.65 42.49
N VAL A 1023 0.96 18.95 43.21
CA VAL A 1023 -0.01 18.01 42.64
C VAL A 1023 -1.42 18.51 42.88
N ASP A 1024 -2.21 18.62 41.82
CA ASP A 1024 -3.63 18.92 41.87
C ASP A 1024 -4.43 17.63 41.65
N GLU A 1025 -4.89 17.01 42.74
CA GLU A 1025 -5.83 15.89 42.67
C GLU A 1025 -7.26 16.40 42.43
N VAL A 1026 -7.98 15.77 41.49
CA VAL A 1026 -9.43 15.99 41.33
C VAL A 1026 -10.17 15.22 42.44
N GLY A 1027 -10.68 15.95 43.42
CA GLY A 1027 -11.32 15.39 44.61
C GLY A 1027 -10.33 15.20 45.75
N ASN A 1028 -10.50 14.12 46.52
CA ASN A 1028 -9.63 13.80 47.67
C ASN A 1028 -9.68 12.29 47.97
N ASN A 1029 -9.20 11.51 47.01
CA ASN A 1029 -9.29 10.05 46.97
C ASN A 1029 -7.97 9.38 47.34
N ILE A 1030 -6.82 9.97 47.03
CA ILE A 1030 -5.50 9.37 47.29
C ILE A 1030 -5.26 9.26 48.81
N THR A 1031 -5.00 8.04 49.27
CA THR A 1031 -4.74 7.72 50.69
C THR A 1031 -3.30 7.31 50.97
N ASN A 1032 -2.51 7.00 49.94
CA ASN A 1032 -1.08 6.74 50.07
C ASN A 1032 -0.34 7.00 48.75
N TYR A 1033 0.67 7.87 48.77
CA TYR A 1033 1.51 8.17 47.62
C TYR A 1033 2.94 8.55 47.98
N THR A 1034 3.81 8.46 46.98
CA THR A 1034 5.18 9.00 47.02
C THR A 1034 5.47 9.79 45.77
N ILE A 1035 6.29 10.84 45.89
CA ILE A 1035 6.92 11.52 44.76
C ILE A 1035 8.32 10.97 44.65
N GLN A 1036 8.71 10.59 43.44
CA GLN A 1036 9.96 9.92 43.17
C GLN A 1036 10.68 10.53 41.97
N TYR A 1037 12.00 10.47 41.97
CA TYR A 1037 12.82 10.79 40.81
C TYR A 1037 13.68 9.60 40.40
N LEU A 1038 14.12 9.58 39.14
CA LEU A 1038 14.99 8.53 38.64
C LEU A 1038 16.46 8.92 38.83
N GLU A 1039 17.22 8.07 39.50
CA GLU A 1039 18.66 8.21 39.70
C GLU A 1039 19.33 6.86 39.41
N ASN A 1040 20.30 6.83 38.47
CA ASN A 1040 21.02 5.61 38.11
C ASN A 1040 20.10 4.41 37.80
N GLY A 1041 18.98 4.67 37.10
CA GLY A 1041 17.97 3.67 36.73
C GLY A 1041 17.06 3.20 37.87
N ASN A 1042 17.17 3.76 39.07
CA ASN A 1042 16.37 3.39 40.24
C ASN A 1042 15.51 4.58 40.71
N TRP A 1043 14.28 4.29 41.10
CA TRP A 1043 13.39 5.30 41.67
C TRP A 1043 13.76 5.61 43.12
N LYS A 1044 13.94 6.89 43.43
CA LYS A 1044 14.24 7.42 44.77
C LYS A 1044 13.10 8.30 45.23
N THR A 1045 12.63 8.10 46.46
CA THR A 1045 11.56 8.90 47.05
C THR A 1045 12.09 10.25 47.54
N ILE A 1046 11.44 11.34 47.13
CA ILE A 1046 11.68 12.71 47.63
C ILE A 1046 10.62 13.16 48.62
N ALA A 1047 9.38 12.70 48.47
CA ALA A 1047 8.30 13.00 49.40
C ALA A 1047 7.30 11.83 49.49
N SER A 1048 6.57 11.76 50.59
CA SER A 1048 5.49 10.79 50.81
C SER A 1048 4.30 11.47 51.50
N GLY A 1049 3.09 10.98 51.25
CA GLY A 1049 1.89 11.51 51.90
C GLY A 1049 0.74 10.52 51.94
N SER A 1050 -0.17 10.74 52.89
CA SER A 1050 -1.40 9.96 53.07
C SER A 1050 -2.68 10.69 52.63
N VAL A 1051 -2.56 11.95 52.22
CA VAL A 1051 -3.63 12.77 51.63
C VAL A 1051 -2.99 13.71 50.60
N CYS A 1052 -3.45 13.65 49.35
CA CYS A 1052 -3.01 14.56 48.29
C CYS A 1052 -3.93 15.78 48.23
N GLY A 1053 -5.13 15.64 47.67
CA GLY A 1053 -6.05 16.76 47.46
C GLY A 1053 -5.53 17.76 46.42
N ALA A 1054 -6.26 18.86 46.25
CA ALA A 1054 -5.89 19.94 45.34
C ALA A 1054 -4.72 20.77 45.90
N ASN A 1055 -3.85 21.25 45.01
CA ASN A 1055 -2.73 22.16 45.27
C ASN A 1055 -1.78 21.66 46.37
N LYS A 1056 -1.48 20.35 46.37
CA LYS A 1056 -0.62 19.74 47.35
C LYS A 1056 0.84 20.05 47.04
N ASN A 1057 1.46 20.87 47.91
CA ASN A 1057 2.84 21.32 47.74
C ASN A 1057 3.86 20.39 48.41
N HIS A 1058 5.00 20.21 47.75
CA HIS A 1058 6.16 19.46 48.20
C HIS A 1058 7.45 20.21 47.87
N ASP A 1059 8.10 20.78 48.88
CA ASP A 1059 9.41 21.42 48.77
C ASP A 1059 10.50 20.48 49.31
N PHE A 1060 11.66 20.42 48.65
CA PHE A 1060 12.79 19.56 49.00
C PHE A 1060 14.11 20.14 48.47
N THR A 1061 15.25 19.51 48.75
CA THR A 1061 16.54 19.95 48.19
C THR A 1061 16.55 19.80 46.68
N ALA A 1062 17.07 20.79 45.95
CA ALA A 1062 17.16 20.73 44.49
C ALA A 1062 17.83 19.44 44.01
N ILE A 1063 17.20 18.79 43.04
CA ILE A 1063 17.70 17.59 42.37
C ILE A 1063 17.74 17.82 40.86
N THR A 1064 18.61 17.09 40.17
CA THR A 1064 18.68 17.07 38.70
C THR A 1064 18.38 15.68 38.19
N THR A 1065 17.38 15.53 37.32
CA THR A 1065 16.96 14.23 36.78
C THR A 1065 16.26 14.39 35.43
N SER A 1066 16.17 13.31 34.66
CA SER A 1066 15.33 13.26 33.45
C SER A 1066 13.91 12.77 33.73
N LYS A 1067 13.60 12.28 34.94
CA LYS A 1067 12.26 11.79 35.27
C LYS A 1067 11.82 12.07 36.70
N CYS A 1068 10.55 12.43 36.84
CA CYS A 1068 9.85 12.56 38.11
C CYS A 1068 8.50 11.82 38.01
N ARG A 1069 8.03 11.19 39.08
CA ARG A 1069 6.70 10.56 39.11
C ARG A 1069 6.00 10.72 40.45
N LEU A 1070 4.67 10.75 40.37
CA LEU A 1070 3.77 10.50 41.48
C LEU A 1070 3.37 9.02 41.45
N LEU A 1071 3.79 8.25 42.46
CA LEU A 1071 3.40 6.85 42.67
C LEU A 1071 2.28 6.80 43.72
N ILE A 1072 1.08 6.43 43.29
CA ILE A 1072 -0.13 6.27 44.09
C ILE A 1072 -0.26 4.80 44.47
N SER A 1073 0.14 4.48 45.69
CA SER A 1073 0.05 3.10 46.19
C SER A 1073 -1.40 2.72 46.51
N GLU A 1074 -2.19 3.66 47.02
CA GLU A 1074 -3.58 3.44 47.42
C GLU A 1074 -4.44 4.70 47.29
N ALA A 1075 -5.69 4.52 46.86
CA ALA A 1075 -6.74 5.54 46.81
C ALA A 1075 -8.12 4.92 47.09
N LYS A 1076 -9.06 5.72 47.59
CA LYS A 1076 -10.47 5.32 47.85
C LYS A 1076 -11.22 4.96 46.56
N THR A 1077 -10.92 5.67 45.49
CA THR A 1077 -11.47 5.47 44.14
C THR A 1077 -10.36 5.69 43.11
N LYS A 1078 -10.65 5.49 41.81
CA LYS A 1078 -9.66 5.70 40.74
C LYS A 1078 -9.16 7.15 40.78
N PRO A 1079 -7.88 7.40 41.09
CA PRO A 1079 -7.36 8.74 41.25
C PRO A 1079 -7.40 9.50 39.91
N MET A 1080 -7.55 10.81 40.03
CA MET A 1080 -7.58 11.74 38.92
C MET A 1080 -6.67 12.91 39.25
N ILE A 1081 -5.80 13.28 38.32
CA ILE A 1081 -4.84 14.38 38.51
C ILE A 1081 -5.09 15.41 37.41
N SER A 1082 -5.50 16.61 37.80
CA SER A 1082 -5.70 17.71 36.84
C SER A 1082 -4.38 18.35 36.46
N GLU A 1083 -3.45 18.52 37.40
CA GLU A 1083 -2.14 19.10 37.10
C GLU A 1083 -1.03 18.55 38.00
N ILE A 1084 0.16 18.43 37.43
CA ILE A 1084 1.43 18.30 38.13
C ILE A 1084 2.28 19.48 37.68
N LYS A 1085 2.70 20.29 38.64
CA LYS A 1085 3.53 21.48 38.38
C LYS A 1085 4.87 21.30 39.04
N ILE A 1086 5.94 21.62 38.32
CA ILE A 1086 7.32 21.41 38.78
C ILE A 1086 8.09 22.71 38.60
N TYR A 1087 8.69 23.19 39.69
CA TYR A 1087 9.39 24.47 39.73
C TYR A 1087 10.79 24.35 40.31
N ASN A 1088 11.67 25.23 39.86
CA ASN A 1088 12.92 25.53 40.53
C ASN A 1088 12.80 26.90 41.18
N VAL A 1089 12.58 26.93 42.49
CA VAL A 1089 12.38 28.17 43.26
C VAL A 1089 13.69 28.52 43.97
N GLU A 1090 14.16 29.76 43.83
CA GLU A 1090 15.36 30.25 44.52
C GLU A 1090 15.20 30.37 46.04
#